data_AF-A0A7U9XFX8-F1
#
_entry.id   AF-A0A7U9XFX8-F1
#
_cell.length_a   1.000
_cell.length_b   1.000
_cell.length_c   1.000
_cell.angle_alpha   90.00
_cell.angle_beta   90.00
_cell.angle_gamma   90.00
#
_symmetry.space_group_name_H-M   'P 1'
#
loop_
_entity.id
_entity.type
_entity.pdbx_description
1 polymer ?
#
loop_
_entity_poly.entity_id
_entity_poly.type
_entity_poly.pdbx_seq_one_letter_code
_entity_poly.pdbx_strand_id
1 'polypeptide(L)'
;MSEEWIVCTADIRNRIHEAGIFRPDERIVLTTKSCVLLEHFTGKAYSYRMVDLHTLKAKRLFSRPTPLNEAGYRRAIEKMAAQSEGETTFVQDGNSRAGELLAHIFYDILPKYGLVLREGQLSLSLAMLEAMEKEKVALCEAGVGTGKTHAYLIAAVIYRLFHREGQPVVISTSTIALQKALTEEYIPQISGILLEHRIIEEPLTFAVRKGKNHYACDSRVKTYLSSIRHNNRPEDGKLIEVLTALFVGASSLDLDGQPLTDYVKERICVEDCRNICVFSSVCRYRTFLRKSNQEKMDFQIANHNLVLADILSRKGGRNRLLPEHGILIFDEAHKLSEAARQMYGVSFENVELERVAASIIRAVAGRPEKRGAISLCEEMLELNTALFENLKKFAGIRYDNNSMEVIFTPSVLLSLKALSAVVKSLSVLFYTADCRNTAYKRISGRLGQKQEKLAVLCGHEDFICWLEYTGVTACRLCTLPKNLDFLLYEDLWSSGKPYLLTSATLSVDGDFSRYMHQTGIDLLNRKQILTVSKASPFDYWNHALLYLPKDMPFPNIRKTAYRKAVADRMEELIRQSHGHTLALFTSYRMMEIIYQELSERMEDFPLFSMGKRRLEAIREFRKSRNGVLLASDSAGEGIDLAGDILSSLVVVKLPFPVPDPVLEYEKSLHEDFHEYLAEVIVPGMLMKLRQWIGRGIRRETDTCVFSVLDCRASGQYKNDILAALPDMPVTERIEDVGIFIRGNKPESYFSEQ
;
A
#
# COMPACT_ATOMS: atom_id res chain seq x y z
N MET A 1 -36.84 23.99 10.09
CA MET A 1 -36.67 23.84 8.62
C MET A 1 -35.79 22.60 8.41
N SER A 2 -36.26 21.42 8.81
CA SER A 2 -37.03 20.45 8.00
C SER A 2 -36.24 20.03 6.75
N GLU A 3 -35.56 18.89 6.87
CA GLU A 3 -35.02 18.03 5.80
C GLU A 3 -34.84 18.74 4.46
N GLU A 4 -33.73 19.47 4.30
CA GLU A 4 -33.30 19.94 2.99
C GLU A 4 -32.62 18.78 2.26
N TRP A 5 -33.40 18.08 1.44
CA TRP A 5 -32.93 17.10 0.47
C TRP A 5 -31.85 17.77 -0.40
N ILE A 6 -30.63 17.21 -0.36
CA ILE A 6 -29.41 17.79 -0.92
C ILE A 6 -29.53 17.79 -2.45
N VAL A 7 -29.86 18.94 -3.04
CA VAL A 7 -29.64 19.15 -4.46
C VAL A 7 -28.14 19.41 -4.65
N CYS A 8 -27.40 18.43 -5.16
CA CYS A 8 -25.97 18.55 -5.41
C CYS A 8 -25.73 19.63 -6.50
N THR A 9 -25.08 20.74 -6.14
CA THR A 9 -24.74 21.81 -7.08
C THR A 9 -23.88 21.33 -8.25
N ALA A 10 -23.02 20.32 -8.03
CA ALA A 10 -22.21 19.70 -9.09
C ALA A 10 -23.07 18.89 -10.06
N ASP A 11 -24.10 18.19 -9.59
CA ASP A 11 -25.03 17.43 -10.45
C ASP A 11 -25.82 18.36 -11.38
N ILE A 12 -26.37 19.43 -10.82
CA ILE A 12 -27.08 20.43 -11.63
C ILE A 12 -26.16 21.07 -12.65
N ARG A 13 -24.94 21.41 -12.25
CA ARG A 13 -23.95 21.98 -13.15
C ARG A 13 -23.64 21.03 -14.29
N ASN A 14 -23.45 19.75 -14.00
CA ASN A 14 -23.20 18.75 -15.01
C ASN A 14 -24.41 18.62 -15.96
N ARG A 15 -25.64 18.55 -15.46
CA ARG A 15 -26.86 18.53 -16.32
C ARG A 15 -26.96 19.73 -17.26
N ILE A 16 -26.68 20.94 -16.77
CA ILE A 16 -26.69 22.17 -17.59
C ILE A 16 -25.55 22.14 -18.63
N HIS A 17 -24.42 21.51 -18.28
CA HIS A 17 -23.29 21.34 -19.19
C HIS A 17 -23.58 20.29 -20.28
N GLU A 18 -24.11 19.12 -19.91
CA GLU A 18 -24.58 18.06 -20.82
C GLU A 18 -25.62 18.59 -21.82
N ALA A 19 -26.53 19.44 -21.37
CA ALA A 19 -27.53 20.08 -22.22
C ALA A 19 -26.96 21.18 -23.15
N GLY A 20 -25.65 21.47 -23.10
CA GLY A 20 -24.99 22.49 -23.93
C GLY A 20 -25.40 23.92 -23.59
N ILE A 21 -25.93 24.17 -22.40
CA ILE A 21 -26.54 25.46 -22.02
C ILE A 21 -25.49 26.46 -21.53
N PHE A 22 -24.33 25.98 -21.05
CA PHE A 22 -23.25 26.80 -20.53
C PHE A 22 -22.52 27.59 -21.62
N ARG A 23 -22.31 28.89 -21.39
CA ARG A 23 -21.38 29.70 -22.17
C ARG A 23 -19.94 29.60 -21.62
N PRO A 24 -18.93 29.90 -22.44
CA PRO A 24 -17.57 30.14 -21.94
C PRO A 24 -17.63 31.21 -20.84
N ASP A 25 -16.97 30.97 -19.69
CA ASP A 25 -16.89 31.88 -18.54
C ASP A 25 -18.19 32.14 -17.74
N GLU A 26 -19.24 31.35 -17.93
CA GLU A 26 -20.42 31.38 -17.06
C GLU A 26 -20.22 30.61 -15.74
N ARG A 27 -20.71 31.18 -14.64
CA ARG A 27 -20.67 30.59 -13.29
C ARG A 27 -22.08 30.41 -12.74
N ILE A 28 -22.31 29.31 -12.03
CA ILE A 28 -23.52 29.17 -11.21
C ILE A 28 -23.32 29.99 -9.94
N VAL A 29 -24.21 30.95 -9.70
CA VAL A 29 -24.14 31.84 -8.53
C VAL A 29 -25.24 31.58 -7.51
N LEU A 30 -26.29 30.88 -7.91
CA LEU A 30 -27.42 30.54 -7.05
C LEU A 30 -28.16 29.33 -7.61
N THR A 31 -28.57 28.44 -6.72
CA THR A 31 -29.38 27.25 -7.03
C THR A 31 -30.61 27.23 -6.14
N THR A 32 -31.78 27.00 -6.73
CA THR A 32 -33.04 26.75 -6.02
C THR A 32 -33.54 25.33 -6.32
N LYS A 33 -34.67 24.92 -5.73
CA LYS A 33 -35.26 23.58 -5.93
C LYS A 33 -35.66 23.27 -7.38
N SER A 34 -35.93 24.28 -8.20
CA SER A 34 -36.43 24.11 -9.57
C SER A 34 -35.62 24.86 -10.63
N CYS A 35 -34.73 25.78 -10.23
CA CYS A 35 -34.04 26.67 -11.15
C CYS A 35 -32.60 26.96 -10.71
N VAL A 36 -31.76 27.34 -11.67
CA VAL A 36 -30.38 27.79 -11.42
C VAL A 36 -30.10 29.13 -12.05
N LEU A 37 -29.43 30.01 -11.33
CA LEU A 37 -28.97 31.30 -11.80
C LEU A 37 -27.52 31.19 -12.29
N LEU A 38 -27.33 31.44 -13.58
CA LEU A 38 -26.03 31.58 -14.22
C LEU A 38 -25.66 33.07 -14.31
N GLU A 39 -24.41 33.38 -14.01
CA GLU A 39 -23.79 34.69 -14.14
C GLU A 39 -22.70 34.65 -15.20
N HIS A 40 -22.68 35.66 -16.08
CA HIS A 40 -21.63 35.89 -17.05
C HIS A 40 -21.22 37.37 -17.08
N PHE A 41 -19.93 37.66 -17.05
CA PHE A 41 -19.44 39.03 -17.21
C PHE A 41 -19.11 39.32 -18.69
N THR A 42 -19.82 40.27 -19.29
CA THR A 42 -19.70 40.61 -20.72
C THR A 42 -18.59 41.62 -21.02
N GLY A 43 -17.77 42.00 -20.04
CA GLY A 43 -16.82 43.11 -20.13
C GLY A 43 -17.41 44.49 -19.77
N LYS A 44 -18.74 44.65 -19.83
CA LYS A 44 -19.45 45.90 -19.45
C LYS A 44 -20.49 45.71 -18.34
N ALA A 45 -21.11 44.54 -18.27
CA ALA A 45 -22.16 44.23 -17.29
C ALA A 45 -22.21 42.73 -16.99
N TYR A 46 -22.67 42.40 -15.79
CA TYR A 46 -23.03 41.05 -15.37
C TYR A 46 -24.41 40.70 -15.94
N SER A 47 -24.48 39.63 -16.72
CA SER A 47 -25.71 39.08 -17.28
C SER A 47 -26.13 37.86 -16.48
N TYR A 48 -27.40 37.83 -16.06
CA TYR A 48 -27.98 36.74 -15.30
C TYR A 48 -29.01 35.98 -16.13
N ARG A 49 -28.84 34.66 -16.25
CA ARG A 49 -29.77 33.75 -16.91
C ARG A 49 -30.28 32.74 -15.89
N MET A 50 -31.56 32.40 -15.94
CA MET A 50 -32.06 31.22 -15.24
C MET A 50 -32.06 30.02 -16.17
N VAL A 51 -31.81 28.84 -15.62
CA VAL A 51 -32.08 27.56 -16.28
C VAL A 51 -33.12 26.85 -15.43
N ASP A 52 -34.22 26.46 -16.06
CA ASP A 52 -35.24 25.61 -15.45
C ASP A 52 -34.74 24.16 -15.48
N LEU A 53 -34.68 23.51 -14.31
CA LEU A 53 -34.07 22.19 -14.16
C LEU A 53 -34.92 21.04 -14.70
N HIS A 54 -36.21 21.28 -14.93
CA HIS A 54 -37.12 20.28 -15.49
C HIS A 54 -37.10 20.30 -17.01
N THR A 55 -37.13 21.50 -17.59
CA THR A 55 -37.19 21.68 -19.05
C THR A 55 -35.82 21.81 -19.70
N LEU A 56 -34.76 22.04 -18.91
CA LEU A 56 -33.41 22.38 -19.38
C LEU A 56 -33.42 23.55 -20.38
N LYS A 57 -34.36 24.49 -20.23
CA LYS A 57 -34.41 25.71 -21.03
C LYS A 57 -33.79 26.87 -20.26
N ALA A 58 -32.92 27.63 -20.94
CA ALA A 58 -32.34 28.84 -20.39
C ALA A 58 -33.15 30.08 -20.77
N LYS A 59 -33.53 30.89 -19.79
CA LYS A 59 -34.19 32.19 -19.97
C LYS A 59 -33.30 33.31 -19.42
N ARG A 60 -33.15 34.41 -20.16
CA ARG A 60 -32.43 35.59 -19.66
C ARG A 60 -33.31 36.33 -18.66
N LEU A 61 -32.79 36.62 -17.47
CA LEU A 61 -33.54 37.33 -16.43
C LEU A 61 -33.28 38.84 -16.47
N PHE A 62 -32.03 39.26 -16.36
CA PHE A 62 -31.64 40.67 -16.36
C PHE A 62 -30.12 40.84 -16.53
N SER A 63 -29.65 42.09 -16.68
CA SER A 63 -28.23 42.44 -16.66
C SER A 63 -28.00 43.67 -15.81
N ARG A 64 -26.86 43.75 -15.10
CA ARG A 64 -26.49 44.89 -14.24
C ARG A 64 -25.00 45.20 -14.32
N PRO A 65 -24.58 46.47 -14.13
CA PRO A 65 -23.16 46.85 -14.18
C PRO A 65 -22.34 46.32 -12.99
N THR A 66 -22.97 46.06 -11.84
CA THR A 66 -22.32 45.54 -10.63
C THR A 66 -22.86 44.14 -10.26
N PRO A 67 -22.06 43.31 -9.56
CA PRO A 67 -22.51 42.01 -9.06
C PRO A 67 -23.71 42.12 -8.11
N LEU A 68 -24.46 41.03 -7.95
CA LEU A 68 -25.58 40.97 -7.00
C LEU A 68 -25.08 41.01 -5.54
N ASN A 69 -25.78 41.78 -4.72
CA ASN A 69 -25.70 41.72 -3.26
C ASN A 69 -26.81 40.81 -2.70
N GLU A 70 -26.84 40.59 -1.39
CA GLU A 70 -27.78 39.67 -0.74
C GLU A 70 -29.26 39.98 -1.05
N ALA A 71 -29.65 41.25 -1.05
CA ALA A 71 -31.00 41.68 -1.45
C ALA A 71 -31.28 41.43 -2.94
N GLY A 72 -30.25 41.55 -3.79
CA GLY A 72 -30.30 41.21 -5.20
C GLY A 72 -30.54 39.72 -5.46
N TYR A 73 -29.89 38.85 -4.69
CA TYR A 73 -30.12 37.40 -4.76
C TYR A 73 -31.54 37.02 -4.33
N ARG A 74 -32.09 37.63 -3.25
CA ARG A 74 -33.49 37.39 -2.85
C ARG A 74 -34.49 37.75 -3.95
N ARG A 75 -34.31 38.90 -4.61
CA ARG A 75 -35.14 39.29 -5.76
C ARG A 75 -34.95 38.40 -6.98
N ALA A 76 -33.76 37.85 -7.17
CA ALA A 76 -33.52 36.88 -8.24
C ALA A 76 -34.27 35.56 -7.98
N ILE A 77 -34.30 35.08 -6.73
CA ILE A 77 -35.11 33.91 -6.32
C ILE A 77 -36.59 34.13 -6.65
N GLU A 78 -37.16 35.27 -6.26
CA GLU A 78 -38.57 35.60 -6.54
C GLU A 78 -38.87 35.60 -8.05
N LYS A 79 -37.98 36.19 -8.86
CA LYS A 79 -38.14 36.22 -10.32
C LYS A 79 -37.98 34.84 -10.96
N MET A 80 -37.07 34.01 -10.47
CA MET A 80 -36.90 32.64 -10.93
C MET A 80 -38.14 31.81 -10.62
N ALA A 81 -38.68 31.93 -9.40
CA ALA A 81 -39.89 31.22 -8.99
C ALA A 81 -41.10 31.61 -9.86
N ALA A 82 -41.25 32.89 -10.20
CA ALA A 82 -42.34 33.38 -11.06
C ALA A 82 -42.25 32.93 -12.53
N GLN A 83 -41.09 32.45 -12.99
CA GLN A 83 -40.85 32.05 -14.40
C GLN A 83 -40.59 30.54 -14.58
N SER A 84 -40.60 29.78 -13.49
CA SER A 84 -40.49 28.32 -13.43
C SER A 84 -41.76 27.68 -14.00
N GLU A 85 -41.62 26.72 -14.92
CA GLU A 85 -42.78 26.07 -15.59
C GLU A 85 -43.25 24.79 -14.86
N GLY A 86 -42.61 24.38 -13.76
CA GLY A 86 -42.97 23.20 -12.97
C GLY A 86 -43.37 23.50 -11.50
N GLU A 87 -44.49 22.91 -11.05
CA GLU A 87 -44.95 22.89 -9.64
C GLU A 87 -44.38 21.71 -8.83
N THR A 88 -43.76 20.73 -9.47
CA THR A 88 -43.21 19.52 -8.83
C THR A 88 -41.76 19.74 -8.37
N THR A 89 -41.47 19.42 -7.11
CA THR A 89 -40.10 19.43 -6.58
C THR A 89 -39.21 18.45 -7.37
N PHE A 90 -38.08 18.93 -7.90
CA PHE A 90 -37.07 18.07 -8.49
C PHE A 90 -36.41 17.22 -7.39
N VAL A 91 -36.80 15.94 -7.29
CA VAL A 91 -36.21 14.99 -6.35
C VAL A 91 -35.79 13.75 -7.14
N GLN A 92 -34.58 13.77 -7.68
CA GLN A 92 -33.89 12.52 -8.02
C GLN A 92 -33.22 11.99 -6.75
N ASP A 93 -33.28 10.68 -6.55
CA ASP A 93 -32.47 10.00 -5.54
C ASP A 93 -30.98 10.23 -5.87
N GLY A 94 -30.24 10.83 -4.93
CA GLY A 94 -28.85 11.21 -5.12
C GLY A 94 -27.95 10.03 -5.47
N ASN A 95 -28.27 8.84 -4.97
CA ASN A 95 -27.53 7.60 -5.21
C ASN A 95 -27.73 7.11 -6.64
N SER A 96 -28.98 7.06 -7.12
CA SER A 96 -29.30 6.75 -8.51
C SER A 96 -28.54 7.67 -9.48
N ARG A 97 -28.50 8.98 -9.18
CA ARG A 97 -27.80 9.95 -10.03
C ARG A 97 -26.28 9.84 -9.94
N ALA A 98 -25.73 9.51 -8.78
CA ALA A 98 -24.30 9.22 -8.62
C ALA A 98 -23.88 8.06 -9.54
N GLY A 99 -24.68 7.00 -9.60
CA GLY A 99 -24.48 5.88 -10.53
C GLY A 99 -24.53 6.29 -12.01
N GLU A 100 -25.53 7.10 -12.40
CA GLU A 100 -25.65 7.62 -13.78
C GLU A 100 -24.43 8.48 -14.18
N LEU A 101 -24.00 9.40 -13.31
CA LEU A 101 -22.84 10.24 -13.57
C LEU A 101 -21.56 9.41 -13.67
N LEU A 102 -21.40 8.43 -12.79
CA LEU A 102 -20.28 7.51 -12.85
C LEU A 102 -20.25 6.79 -14.20
N ALA A 103 -21.38 6.24 -14.65
CA ALA A 103 -21.49 5.60 -15.96
C ALA A 103 -21.15 6.56 -17.10
N HIS A 104 -21.68 7.79 -17.09
CA HIS A 104 -21.37 8.81 -18.10
C HIS A 104 -19.88 9.11 -18.19
N ILE A 105 -19.18 9.22 -17.05
CA ILE A 105 -17.73 9.43 -17.03
C ILE A 105 -17.01 8.30 -17.78
N PHE A 106 -17.36 7.04 -17.50
CA PHE A 106 -16.72 5.90 -18.14
C PHE A 106 -17.07 5.76 -19.63
N TYR A 107 -18.32 5.99 -20.03
CA TYR A 107 -18.78 5.83 -21.42
C TYR A 107 -18.35 6.99 -22.32
N ASP A 108 -18.50 8.23 -21.85
CA ASP A 108 -18.48 9.40 -22.74
C ASP A 108 -17.28 10.33 -22.51
N ILE A 109 -16.68 10.30 -21.32
CA ILE A 109 -15.60 11.23 -20.94
C ILE A 109 -14.24 10.55 -21.06
N LEU A 110 -13.98 9.50 -20.27
CA LEU A 110 -12.68 8.83 -20.21
C LEU A 110 -12.14 8.40 -21.60
N PRO A 111 -12.96 7.85 -22.53
CA PRO A 111 -12.47 7.45 -23.84
C PRO A 111 -11.89 8.59 -24.68
N LYS A 112 -12.36 9.84 -24.48
CA LYS A 112 -11.83 11.02 -25.17
C LYS A 112 -10.38 11.34 -24.78
N TYR A 113 -9.92 10.83 -23.64
CA TYR A 113 -8.56 11.01 -23.12
C TYR A 113 -7.69 9.76 -23.29
N GLY A 114 -8.09 8.82 -24.15
CA GLY A 114 -7.35 7.58 -24.41
C GLY A 114 -7.51 6.51 -23.31
N LEU A 115 -8.44 6.70 -22.37
CA LEU A 115 -8.79 5.71 -21.36
C LEU A 115 -9.95 4.87 -21.90
N VAL A 116 -9.61 3.78 -22.60
CA VAL A 116 -10.57 2.88 -23.24
C VAL A 116 -11.60 2.36 -22.24
N LEU A 117 -12.87 2.38 -22.64
CA LEU A 117 -13.97 1.82 -21.85
C LEU A 117 -13.76 0.32 -21.65
N ARG A 118 -13.84 -0.12 -20.39
CA ARG A 118 -13.85 -1.53 -20.00
C ARG A 118 -15.09 -1.79 -19.14
N GLU A 119 -16.01 -2.63 -19.61
CA GLU A 119 -17.24 -2.93 -18.87
C GLU A 119 -16.95 -3.47 -17.46
N GLY A 120 -15.92 -4.32 -17.34
CA GLY A 120 -15.45 -4.82 -16.04
C GLY A 120 -15.00 -3.71 -15.09
N GLN A 121 -14.39 -2.65 -15.61
CA GLN A 121 -13.95 -1.49 -14.82
C GLN A 121 -15.14 -0.64 -14.33
N LEU A 122 -16.11 -0.37 -15.21
CA LEU A 122 -17.32 0.36 -14.84
C LEU A 122 -18.14 -0.43 -13.81
N SER A 123 -18.36 -1.72 -14.06
CA SER A 123 -19.10 -2.58 -13.13
C SER A 123 -18.42 -2.66 -11.76
N LEU A 124 -17.07 -2.71 -11.72
CA LEU A 124 -16.30 -2.63 -10.48
C LEU A 124 -16.52 -1.29 -9.77
N SER A 125 -16.44 -0.18 -10.51
CA SER A 125 -16.60 1.17 -9.98
C SER A 125 -18.00 1.42 -9.41
N LEU A 126 -19.05 0.93 -10.08
CA LEU A 126 -20.44 1.02 -9.62
C LEU A 126 -20.65 0.22 -8.32
N ALA A 127 -20.07 -0.97 -8.24
CA ALA A 127 -20.16 -1.79 -7.03
C ALA A 127 -19.43 -1.16 -5.83
N MET A 128 -18.28 -0.51 -6.08
CA MET A 128 -17.57 0.28 -5.08
C MET A 128 -18.42 1.46 -4.59
N LEU A 129 -19.08 2.18 -5.51
CA LEU A 129 -19.99 3.28 -5.16
C LEU A 129 -21.15 2.77 -4.31
N GLU A 130 -21.81 1.68 -4.71
CA GLU A 130 -22.90 1.06 -3.94
C GLU A 130 -22.45 0.68 -2.52
N ALA A 131 -21.24 0.12 -2.39
CA ALA A 131 -20.70 -0.24 -1.08
C ALA A 131 -20.44 0.97 -0.19
N MET A 132 -19.99 2.09 -0.76
CA MET A 132 -19.84 3.36 -0.03
C MET A 132 -21.20 3.91 0.41
N GLU A 133 -22.22 3.87 -0.45
CA GLU A 133 -23.59 4.34 -0.15
C GLU A 133 -24.31 3.49 0.88
N LYS A 134 -24.04 2.18 0.90
CA LYS A 134 -24.69 1.22 1.82
C LYS A 134 -23.83 0.87 3.03
N GLU A 135 -22.72 1.59 3.26
CA GLU A 135 -21.80 1.39 4.38
C GLU A 135 -21.30 -0.06 4.53
N LYS A 136 -20.96 -0.68 3.39
CA LYS A 136 -20.54 -2.08 3.31
C LYS A 136 -19.02 -2.24 3.28
N VAL A 137 -18.57 -3.44 3.65
CA VAL A 137 -17.23 -3.94 3.34
C VAL A 137 -17.27 -4.59 1.95
N ALA A 138 -16.62 -3.98 0.97
CA ALA A 138 -16.50 -4.51 -0.38
C ALA A 138 -15.16 -5.20 -0.61
N LEU A 139 -15.21 -6.44 -1.08
CA LEU A 139 -14.06 -7.19 -1.58
C LEU A 139 -14.12 -7.19 -3.10
N CYS A 140 -13.22 -6.43 -3.71
CA CYS A 140 -13.20 -6.10 -5.11
C CYS A 140 -11.95 -6.70 -5.77
N GLU A 141 -12.06 -7.93 -6.25
CA GLU A 141 -11.04 -8.53 -7.08
C GLU A 141 -11.19 -8.07 -8.53
N ALA A 142 -10.12 -7.54 -9.11
CA ALA A 142 -10.11 -7.28 -10.54
C ALA A 142 -8.75 -7.63 -11.13
N GLY A 143 -8.73 -8.32 -12.26
CA GLY A 143 -7.51 -8.71 -12.97
C GLY A 143 -6.51 -7.56 -13.18
N VAL A 144 -5.29 -7.93 -13.56
CA VAL A 144 -4.31 -6.92 -14.00
C VAL A 144 -4.85 -6.21 -15.24
N GLY A 145 -4.62 -4.90 -15.33
CA GLY A 145 -5.08 -4.10 -16.46
C GLY A 145 -6.53 -3.65 -16.38
N THR A 146 -7.38 -4.17 -15.48
CA THR A 146 -8.78 -3.72 -15.37
C THR A 146 -8.91 -2.24 -14.95
N GLY A 147 -7.84 -1.58 -14.49
CA GLY A 147 -7.88 -0.16 -14.12
C GLY A 147 -8.52 0.10 -12.75
N LYS A 148 -8.19 -0.75 -11.77
CA LYS A 148 -8.66 -0.69 -10.37
C LYS A 148 -8.51 0.70 -9.74
N THR A 149 -7.35 1.33 -9.96
CA THR A 149 -7.02 2.64 -9.40
C THR A 149 -7.96 3.74 -9.89
N HIS A 150 -8.21 3.82 -11.20
CA HIS A 150 -9.20 4.77 -11.73
C HIS A 150 -10.62 4.45 -11.24
N ALA A 151 -10.99 3.18 -11.14
CA ALA A 151 -12.32 2.77 -10.66
C ALA A 151 -12.61 3.28 -9.24
N TYR A 152 -11.74 2.97 -8.26
CA TYR A 152 -12.01 3.42 -6.90
C TYR A 152 -11.86 4.94 -6.73
N LEU A 153 -10.96 5.59 -7.49
CA LEU A 153 -10.78 7.04 -7.41
C LEU A 153 -12.03 7.78 -7.88
N ILE A 154 -12.54 7.43 -9.07
CA ILE A 154 -13.71 8.10 -9.62
C ILE A 154 -14.94 7.80 -8.76
N ALA A 155 -15.13 6.53 -8.32
CA ALA A 155 -16.20 6.19 -7.39
C ALA A 155 -16.14 7.02 -6.10
N ALA A 156 -14.96 7.19 -5.50
CA ALA A 156 -14.79 7.98 -4.29
C ALA A 156 -15.03 9.49 -4.51
N VAL A 157 -14.59 10.04 -5.64
CA VAL A 157 -14.89 11.45 -5.99
C VAL A 157 -16.39 11.64 -6.15
N ILE A 158 -17.04 10.78 -6.94
CA ILE A 158 -18.49 10.85 -7.17
C ILE A 158 -19.25 10.70 -5.86
N TYR A 159 -18.95 9.68 -5.05
CA TYR A 159 -19.57 9.53 -3.74
C TYR A 159 -19.50 10.81 -2.91
N ARG A 160 -18.31 11.43 -2.83
CA ARG A 160 -18.10 12.68 -2.07
C ARG A 160 -18.89 13.87 -2.63
N LEU A 161 -19.08 13.95 -3.95
CA LEU A 161 -19.90 15.01 -4.55
C LEU A 161 -21.35 14.92 -4.08
N PHE A 162 -21.91 13.71 -3.94
CA PHE A 162 -23.31 13.50 -3.56
C PHE A 162 -23.56 13.45 -2.05
N HIS A 163 -22.58 12.98 -1.25
CA HIS A 163 -22.79 12.71 0.19
C HIS A 163 -22.28 13.84 1.11
N ARG A 164 -21.67 14.91 0.56
CA ARG A 164 -21.27 16.15 1.26
C ARG A 164 -20.64 15.96 2.65
N GLU A 165 -19.88 14.90 2.86
CA GLU A 165 -19.03 14.81 4.05
C GLU A 165 -17.77 15.64 3.84
N GLY A 166 -17.50 16.57 4.75
CA GLY A 166 -16.23 17.31 4.79
C GLY A 166 -15.02 16.42 5.12
N GLN A 167 -15.22 15.10 5.20
CA GLN A 167 -14.21 14.11 5.57
C GLN A 167 -13.43 13.65 4.33
N PRO A 168 -12.09 13.52 4.43
CA PRO A 168 -11.26 12.93 3.38
C PRO A 168 -11.55 11.44 3.21
N VAL A 169 -11.32 10.93 2.00
CA VAL A 169 -11.15 9.49 1.75
C VAL A 169 -9.72 9.11 2.11
N VAL A 170 -9.54 8.06 2.92
CA VAL A 170 -8.21 7.50 3.16
C VAL A 170 -7.94 6.39 2.14
N ILE A 171 -6.85 6.51 1.39
CA ILE A 171 -6.37 5.50 0.45
C ILE A 171 -5.10 4.88 1.03
N SER A 172 -5.20 3.62 1.41
CA SER A 172 -4.11 2.82 1.92
C SER A 172 -3.49 1.98 0.82
N THR A 173 -2.20 2.15 0.59
CA THR A 173 -1.43 1.45 -0.45
C THR A 173 -0.34 0.57 0.18
N SER A 174 0.14 -0.44 -0.56
CA SER A 174 1.16 -1.35 -0.05
C SER A 174 2.60 -0.85 -0.24
N THR A 175 2.87 0.00 -1.24
CA THR A 175 4.24 0.44 -1.59
C THR A 175 4.37 1.94 -1.87
N ILE A 176 5.57 2.49 -1.65
CA ILE A 176 5.90 3.88 -1.98
C ILE A 176 5.78 4.15 -3.49
N ALA A 177 6.06 3.15 -4.34
CA ALA A 177 5.93 3.28 -5.78
C ALA A 177 4.46 3.50 -6.20
N LEU A 178 3.53 2.74 -5.61
CA LEU A 178 2.09 2.95 -5.82
C LEU A 178 1.63 4.32 -5.30
N GLN A 179 2.14 4.77 -4.15
CA GLN A 179 1.85 6.12 -3.65
C GLN A 179 2.30 7.21 -4.62
N LYS A 180 3.49 7.06 -5.21
CA LYS A 180 3.98 8.00 -6.23
C LYS A 180 3.12 8.00 -7.47
N ALA A 181 2.83 6.82 -8.04
CA ALA A 181 1.95 6.72 -9.20
C ALA A 181 0.58 7.37 -8.93
N LEU A 182 0.00 7.11 -7.75
CA LEU A 182 -1.28 7.70 -7.34
C LEU A 182 -1.24 9.24 -7.32
N THR A 183 -0.13 9.83 -6.85
CA THR A 183 0.01 11.27 -6.63
C THR A 183 0.57 12.05 -7.82
N GLU A 184 1.41 11.43 -8.64
CA GLU A 184 2.08 12.06 -9.78
C GLU A 184 1.33 11.80 -11.09
N GLU A 185 0.55 10.72 -11.19
CA GLU A 185 -0.13 10.32 -12.43
C GLU A 185 -1.67 10.27 -12.26
N TYR A 186 -2.19 9.36 -11.43
CA TYR A 186 -3.62 9.05 -11.41
C TYR A 186 -4.51 10.20 -10.91
N ILE A 187 -4.20 10.77 -9.73
CA ILE A 187 -4.99 11.87 -9.17
C ILE A 187 -4.91 13.12 -10.06
N PRO A 188 -3.73 13.59 -10.51
CA PRO A 188 -3.64 14.72 -11.43
C PRO A 188 -4.41 14.50 -12.75
N GLN A 189 -4.32 13.31 -13.35
CA GLN A 189 -5.03 12.97 -14.58
C GLN A 189 -6.55 13.07 -14.40
N ILE A 190 -7.10 12.39 -13.39
CA ILE A 190 -8.54 12.42 -13.12
C ILE A 190 -8.99 13.82 -12.70
N SER A 191 -8.21 14.53 -11.88
CA SER A 191 -8.51 15.90 -11.49
C SER A 191 -8.61 16.83 -12.71
N GLY A 192 -7.68 16.71 -13.67
CA GLY A 192 -7.69 17.53 -14.89
C GLY A 192 -8.93 17.26 -15.75
N ILE A 193 -9.23 15.98 -16.00
CA ILE A 193 -10.40 15.56 -16.78
C ILE A 193 -11.71 16.07 -16.14
N LEU A 194 -11.88 15.88 -14.83
CA LEU A 194 -13.08 16.31 -14.13
C LEU A 194 -13.23 17.84 -14.06
N LEU A 195 -12.12 18.59 -14.01
CA LEU A 195 -12.13 20.05 -14.09
C LEU A 195 -12.56 20.56 -15.46
N GLU A 196 -11.99 19.97 -16.53
CA GLU A 196 -12.28 20.34 -17.91
C GLU A 196 -13.77 20.13 -18.24
N HIS A 197 -14.32 19.02 -17.78
CA HIS A 197 -15.75 18.70 -17.90
C HIS A 197 -16.63 19.36 -16.84
N ARG A 198 -16.08 20.25 -16.01
CA ARG A 198 -16.80 21.02 -14.98
C ARG A 198 -17.57 20.17 -13.96
N ILE A 199 -17.12 18.92 -13.75
CA ILE A 199 -17.65 18.00 -12.73
C ILE A 199 -17.17 18.44 -11.34
N ILE A 200 -15.93 18.92 -11.24
CA ILE A 200 -15.36 19.55 -10.04
C ILE A 200 -14.98 21.02 -10.31
N GLU A 201 -14.89 21.82 -9.24
CA GLU A 201 -14.61 23.27 -9.34
C GLU A 201 -13.14 23.60 -9.07
N GLU A 202 -12.50 22.82 -8.22
CA GLU A 202 -11.11 22.98 -7.79
C GLU A 202 -10.35 21.66 -8.01
N PRO A 203 -9.02 21.72 -8.22
CA PRO A 203 -8.22 20.51 -8.33
C PRO A 203 -8.33 19.64 -7.09
N LEU A 204 -8.37 18.32 -7.29
CA LEU A 204 -8.40 17.36 -6.20
C LEU A 204 -7.14 17.50 -5.34
N THR A 205 -7.35 17.67 -4.04
CA THR A 205 -6.31 17.88 -3.04
C THR A 205 -5.98 16.58 -2.31
N PHE A 206 -4.71 16.38 -1.96
CA PHE A 206 -4.29 15.19 -1.23
C PHE A 206 -3.12 15.46 -0.31
N ALA A 207 -2.99 14.61 0.71
CA ALA A 207 -1.82 14.58 1.59
C ALA A 207 -1.26 13.15 1.70
N VAL A 208 0.05 12.99 1.49
CA VAL A 208 0.75 11.71 1.66
C VAL A 208 1.21 11.55 3.10
N ARG A 209 0.79 10.47 3.75
CA ARG A 209 0.99 10.16 5.17
C ARG A 209 1.90 8.94 5.31
N LYS A 210 3.12 9.17 5.81
CA LYS A 210 4.14 8.15 6.03
C LYS A 210 4.51 8.01 7.51
N GLY A 211 5.26 6.96 7.83
CA GLY A 211 5.89 6.81 9.15
C GLY A 211 6.86 7.94 9.47
N LYS A 212 7.07 8.23 10.76
CA LYS A 212 7.94 9.32 11.23
C LYS A 212 9.38 9.23 10.70
N ASN A 213 9.89 8.01 10.55
CA ASN A 213 11.21 7.71 10.02
C ASN A 213 11.42 8.15 8.56
N HIS A 214 10.36 8.41 7.80
CA HIS A 214 10.43 8.93 6.43
C HIS A 214 10.55 10.45 6.39
N TYR A 215 10.49 11.14 7.53
CA TYR A 215 10.53 12.59 7.58
C TYR A 215 11.76 13.10 8.31
N ALA A 216 12.34 14.19 7.82
CA ALA A 216 13.46 14.87 8.45
C ALA A 216 13.03 15.58 9.75
N CYS A 217 13.81 15.41 10.81
CA CYS A 217 13.68 16.19 12.03
C CYS A 217 14.67 17.36 12.03
N ASP A 218 14.17 18.60 11.89
CA ASP A 218 15.01 19.80 11.80
C ASP A 218 16.05 19.92 12.94
N SER A 219 15.68 19.50 14.16
CA SER A 219 16.58 19.46 15.31
C SER A 219 17.74 18.47 15.14
N ARG A 220 17.43 17.26 14.68
CA ARG A 220 18.43 16.19 14.47
C ARG A 220 19.30 16.48 13.26
N VAL A 221 18.72 17.02 12.18
CA VAL A 221 19.46 17.53 11.02
C VAL A 221 20.49 18.57 11.47
N LYS A 222 20.08 19.59 12.25
CA LYS A 222 21.01 20.60 12.79
C LYS A 222 22.14 19.98 13.61
N THR A 223 21.82 19.03 14.47
CA THR A 223 22.79 18.38 15.36
C THR A 223 23.81 17.57 14.58
N TYR A 224 23.33 16.78 13.62
CA TYR A 224 24.17 15.95 12.76
C TYR A 224 25.05 16.80 11.84
N LEU A 225 24.48 17.85 11.24
CA LEU A 225 25.20 18.82 10.42
C LEU A 225 26.32 19.51 11.22
N SER A 226 26.06 19.89 12.48
CA SER A 226 27.07 20.51 13.35
C SER A 226 28.22 19.55 13.67
N SER A 227 27.91 18.27 13.93
CA SER A 227 28.91 17.22 14.17
C SER A 227 29.81 16.98 12.96
N ILE A 228 29.22 16.88 11.76
CA ILE A 228 29.97 16.68 10.52
C ILE A 228 30.88 17.88 10.22
N ARG A 229 30.35 19.11 10.33
CA ARG A 229 31.13 20.34 10.14
C ARG A 229 32.32 20.43 11.09
N HIS A 230 32.16 19.94 12.33
CA HIS A 230 33.25 19.90 13.31
C HIS A 230 34.35 18.89 12.93
N ASN A 231 33.97 17.72 12.40
CA ASN A 231 34.92 16.72 11.93
C ASN A 231 35.69 17.14 10.66
N ASN A 232 35.14 18.10 9.90
CA ASN A 232 35.76 18.78 8.76
C ASN A 232 36.43 17.83 7.74
N ARG A 233 35.75 16.75 7.37
CA ARG A 233 36.25 15.80 6.37
C ARG A 233 35.91 16.29 4.95
N PRO A 234 36.86 16.29 4.01
CA PRO A 234 36.61 16.76 2.64
C PRO A 234 35.57 15.92 1.88
N GLU A 235 35.48 14.63 2.20
CA GLU A 235 34.52 13.68 1.61
C GLU A 235 33.05 14.03 1.94
N ASP A 236 32.81 14.79 3.02
CA ASP A 236 31.46 15.13 3.48
C ASP A 236 30.85 16.34 2.75
N GLY A 237 31.57 17.00 1.81
CA GLY A 237 31.12 18.23 1.15
C GLY A 237 29.70 18.15 0.57
N LYS A 238 29.43 17.11 -0.25
CA LYS A 238 28.11 16.87 -0.85
C LYS A 238 27.03 16.56 0.19
N LEU A 239 27.39 15.86 1.27
CA LEU A 239 26.47 15.57 2.37
C LEU A 239 26.10 16.85 3.14
N ILE A 240 27.07 17.73 3.38
CA ILE A 240 26.87 19.02 4.04
C ILE A 240 25.93 19.91 3.20
N GLU A 241 26.07 19.93 1.88
CA GLU A 241 25.17 20.67 0.98
C GLU A 241 23.73 20.18 1.10
N VAL A 242 23.50 18.86 0.99
CA VAL A 242 22.17 18.25 1.09
C VAL A 242 21.55 18.53 2.46
N LEU A 243 22.30 18.33 3.55
CA LEU A 243 21.82 18.60 4.91
C LEU A 243 21.55 20.08 5.17
N THR A 244 22.33 20.99 4.56
CA THR A 244 22.11 22.44 4.67
C THR A 244 20.84 22.84 3.92
N ALA A 245 20.65 22.35 2.70
CA ALA A 245 19.41 22.58 1.94
C ALA A 245 18.19 22.03 2.68
N LEU A 246 18.31 20.85 3.30
CA LEU A 246 17.29 20.25 4.14
C LEU A 246 16.99 21.13 5.37
N PHE A 247 18.00 21.61 6.09
CA PHE A 247 17.81 22.41 7.29
C PHE A 247 17.18 23.79 7.03
N VAL A 248 17.57 24.46 5.95
CA VAL A 248 17.05 25.79 5.57
C VAL A 248 15.66 25.70 4.92
N GLY A 249 15.21 24.49 4.58
CA GLY A 249 13.90 24.27 3.97
C GLY A 249 13.87 24.43 2.45
N ALA A 250 15.04 24.47 1.80
CA ALA A 250 15.16 24.50 0.35
C ALA A 250 14.89 23.13 -0.31
N SER A 251 14.75 22.06 0.48
CA SER A 251 14.36 20.73 0.01
C SER A 251 13.22 20.14 0.85
N SER A 252 12.51 19.17 0.25
CA SER A 252 11.39 18.47 0.88
C SER A 252 11.80 17.81 2.19
N LEU A 253 10.88 17.84 3.17
CA LEU A 253 11.07 17.16 4.45
C LEU A 253 10.98 15.63 4.33
N ASP A 254 10.43 15.12 3.23
CA ASP A 254 10.36 13.70 2.90
C ASP A 254 11.75 13.17 2.51
N LEU A 255 12.24 12.18 3.24
CA LEU A 255 13.56 11.58 3.10
C LEU A 255 13.62 10.53 1.97
N ASP A 256 12.50 10.04 1.46
CA ASP A 256 12.49 9.01 0.42
C ASP A 256 13.01 9.54 -0.92
N GLY A 257 12.81 10.83 -1.19
CA GLY A 257 13.32 11.52 -2.37
C GLY A 257 14.76 12.05 -2.23
N GLN A 258 15.36 11.93 -1.04
CA GLN A 258 16.68 12.51 -0.77
C GLN A 258 17.81 11.53 -1.14
N PRO A 259 18.90 12.01 -1.76
CA PRO A 259 20.06 11.19 -2.13
C PRO A 259 20.95 10.88 -0.91
N LEU A 260 20.34 10.38 0.16
CA LEU A 260 20.98 10.07 1.44
C LEU A 260 21.03 8.56 1.67
N THR A 261 22.09 8.08 2.31
CA THR A 261 22.19 6.68 2.74
C THR A 261 21.25 6.40 3.90
N ASP A 262 20.82 5.14 4.06
CA ASP A 262 19.94 4.74 5.17
C ASP A 262 20.55 5.05 6.54
N TYR A 263 21.87 4.89 6.65
CA TYR A 263 22.66 5.26 7.83
C TYR A 263 22.49 6.74 8.23
N VAL A 264 22.45 7.65 7.25
CA VAL A 264 22.23 9.07 7.50
C VAL A 264 20.76 9.32 7.83
N LYS A 265 19.83 8.74 7.06
CA LYS A 265 18.38 8.88 7.27
C LYS A 265 17.97 8.50 8.69
N GLU A 266 18.46 7.38 9.20
CA GLU A 266 18.21 6.90 10.57
C GLU A 266 18.65 7.91 11.66
N ARG A 267 19.71 8.69 11.40
CA ARG A 267 20.22 9.69 12.34
C ARG A 267 19.46 11.02 12.33
N ILE A 268 18.80 11.35 11.23
CA ILE A 268 18.17 12.66 11.04
C ILE A 268 16.63 12.59 11.03
N CYS A 269 16.05 11.40 10.95
CA CYS A 269 14.60 11.24 10.83
C CYS A 269 13.83 11.62 12.10
N VAL A 270 12.51 11.78 11.99
CA VAL A 270 11.65 12.00 13.16
C VAL A 270 11.54 10.70 13.95
N GLU A 271 11.85 10.77 15.25
CA GLU A 271 11.72 9.65 16.18
C GLU A 271 10.76 10.06 17.31
N ASP A 272 11.21 10.95 18.21
CA ASP A 272 10.45 11.38 19.39
C ASP A 272 10.00 12.86 19.27
N CYS A 273 8.92 13.12 18.54
CA CYS A 273 8.33 14.46 18.44
C CYS A 273 7.36 14.74 19.60
N ARG A 274 7.89 15.20 20.75
CA ARG A 274 7.09 15.57 21.94
C ARG A 274 6.86 17.09 22.02
N ASN A 275 5.95 17.50 22.91
CA ASN A 275 5.57 18.91 23.10
C ASN A 275 6.75 19.82 23.50
N ILE A 276 7.76 19.28 24.19
CA ILE A 276 8.94 20.01 24.66
C ILE A 276 10.07 19.89 23.62
N CYS A 277 9.89 20.52 22.46
CA CYS A 277 10.92 20.63 21.43
C CYS A 277 11.25 22.09 21.19
N VAL A 278 12.55 22.43 21.17
CA VAL A 278 13.04 23.80 20.93
C VAL A 278 12.60 24.34 19.57
N PHE A 279 12.46 23.46 18.58
CA PHE A 279 11.98 23.81 17.24
C PHE A 279 10.46 23.75 17.09
N SER A 280 9.69 23.51 18.15
CA SER A 280 8.25 23.23 18.06
C SER A 280 7.43 24.26 17.25
N SER A 281 7.76 25.55 17.34
CA SER A 281 7.07 26.64 16.63
C SER A 281 7.38 26.72 15.13
N VAL A 282 8.56 26.28 14.71
CA VAL A 282 9.06 26.38 13.32
C VAL A 282 9.25 25.01 12.65
N CYS A 283 9.01 23.92 13.38
CA CYS A 283 9.24 22.55 12.92
C CYS A 283 8.38 22.23 11.69
N ARG A 284 9.03 21.97 10.55
CA ARG A 284 8.34 21.69 9.29
C ARG A 284 7.46 20.46 9.36
N TYR A 285 7.91 19.41 10.06
CA TYR A 285 7.11 18.21 10.27
C TYR A 285 5.81 18.50 11.04
N ARG A 286 5.84 19.31 12.10
CA ARG A 286 4.63 19.69 12.86
C ARG A 286 3.71 20.57 12.03
N THR A 287 4.26 21.49 11.25
CA THR A 287 3.51 22.32 10.31
C THR A 287 2.80 21.44 9.27
N PHE A 288 3.51 20.47 8.69
CA PHE A 288 2.95 19.48 7.78
C PHE A 288 1.79 18.70 8.41
N LEU A 289 1.97 18.14 9.61
CA LEU A 289 0.90 17.42 10.33
C LEU A 289 -0.33 18.31 10.58
N ARG A 290 -0.11 19.58 10.92
CA ARG A 290 -1.21 20.53 11.15
C ARG A 290 -1.97 20.78 9.85
N LYS A 291 -1.27 21.09 8.76
CA LYS A 291 -1.89 21.34 7.44
C LYS A 291 -2.67 20.13 6.96
N SER A 292 -2.04 18.94 6.96
CA SER A 292 -2.68 17.71 6.49
C SER A 292 -3.92 17.30 7.29
N ASN A 293 -4.04 17.73 8.54
CA ASN A 293 -5.13 17.35 9.43
C ASN A 293 -6.23 18.42 9.55
N GLN A 294 -5.90 19.69 9.27
CA GLN A 294 -6.82 20.83 9.44
C GLN A 294 -7.32 21.41 8.11
N GLU A 295 -6.51 21.38 7.05
CA GLU A 295 -6.94 21.80 5.73
C GLU A 295 -7.86 20.72 5.13
N LYS A 296 -8.91 21.16 4.43
CA LYS A 296 -9.87 20.26 3.79
C LYS A 296 -9.20 19.56 2.61
N MET A 297 -8.69 18.36 2.84
CA MET A 297 -8.09 17.50 1.82
C MET A 297 -9.14 16.54 1.28
N ASP A 298 -9.11 16.25 -0.02
CA ASP A 298 -9.98 15.24 -0.62
C ASP A 298 -9.50 13.83 -0.29
N PHE A 299 -8.19 13.62 -0.33
CA PHE A 299 -7.56 12.32 -0.09
C PHE A 299 -6.45 12.36 0.96
N GLN A 300 -6.37 11.30 1.76
CA GLN A 300 -5.25 11.01 2.65
C GLN A 300 -4.62 9.69 2.21
N ILE A 301 -3.41 9.75 1.67
CA ILE A 301 -2.75 8.59 1.08
C ILE A 301 -1.77 8.04 2.09
N ALA A 302 -1.98 6.82 2.58
CA ALA A 302 -1.19 6.19 3.61
C ALA A 302 -0.70 4.79 3.18
N ASN A 303 0.14 4.16 4.00
CA ASN A 303 0.37 2.72 3.91
C ASN A 303 -0.51 1.96 4.92
N HIS A 304 -0.70 0.65 4.70
CA HIS A 304 -1.51 -0.20 5.59
C HIS A 304 -1.05 -0.11 7.04
N ASN A 305 0.27 -0.12 7.27
CA ASN A 305 0.84 -0.02 8.62
C ASN A 305 0.44 1.27 9.35
N LEU A 306 0.41 2.42 8.66
CA LEU A 306 0.02 3.68 9.29
C LEU A 306 -1.47 3.74 9.61
N VAL A 307 -2.32 3.15 8.76
CA VAL A 307 -3.75 3.04 9.01
C VAL A 307 -4.03 2.18 10.24
N LEU A 308 -3.40 1.00 10.32
CA LEU A 308 -3.50 0.12 11.49
C LEU A 308 -2.91 0.79 12.75
N ALA A 309 -1.80 1.52 12.61
CA ALA A 309 -1.23 2.30 13.72
C ALA A 309 -2.17 3.40 14.23
N ASP A 310 -2.94 4.04 13.35
CA ASP A 310 -3.95 5.03 13.73
C ASP A 310 -5.05 4.38 14.57
N ILE A 311 -5.54 3.22 14.13
CA ILE A 311 -6.60 2.46 14.82
C ILE A 311 -6.13 1.99 16.20
N LEU A 312 -4.97 1.34 16.27
CA LEU A 312 -4.36 0.88 17.53
C LEU A 312 -4.08 2.05 18.48
N SER A 313 -3.65 3.20 17.95
CA SER A 313 -3.45 4.41 18.75
C SER A 313 -4.74 4.92 19.36
N ARG A 314 -5.87 4.88 18.63
CA ARG A 314 -7.19 5.28 19.13
C ARG A 314 -7.66 4.36 20.25
N LYS A 315 -7.54 3.04 20.09
CA LYS A 315 -7.89 2.04 21.11
C LYS A 315 -7.11 2.26 22.41
N GLY A 316 -5.83 2.61 22.29
CA GLY A 316 -4.97 2.95 23.43
C GLY A 316 -5.18 4.35 24.02
N GLY A 317 -6.24 5.09 23.63
CA GLY A 317 -6.54 6.44 24.13
C GLY A 317 -5.55 7.52 23.68
N ARG A 318 -4.76 7.27 22.63
CA ARG A 318 -3.79 8.22 22.07
C ARG A 318 -4.42 9.05 20.94
N ASN A 319 -3.78 10.15 20.59
CA ASN A 319 -4.23 11.05 19.52
C ASN A 319 -4.27 10.34 18.15
N ARG A 320 -5.28 10.70 17.34
CA ARG A 320 -5.40 10.27 15.94
C ARG A 320 -4.16 10.69 15.13
N LEU A 321 -3.61 9.75 14.36
CA LEU A 321 -2.55 9.96 13.38
C LEU A 321 -3.13 10.43 12.04
N LEU A 322 -4.32 9.96 11.68
CA LEU A 322 -5.06 10.36 10.48
C LEU A 322 -6.27 11.24 10.87
N PRO A 323 -6.70 12.17 10.02
CA PRO A 323 -7.94 12.91 10.26
C PRO A 323 -9.14 11.94 10.30
N GLU A 324 -10.27 12.45 10.79
CA GLU A 324 -11.54 11.74 10.67
C GLU A 324 -11.87 11.52 9.21
N HIS A 325 -12.29 10.31 8.88
CA HIS A 325 -12.56 9.88 7.51
C HIS A 325 -13.80 9.00 7.49
N GLY A 326 -14.59 9.18 6.44
CA GLY A 326 -15.84 8.45 6.22
C GLY A 326 -15.61 7.15 5.45
N ILE A 327 -14.58 7.11 4.60
CA ILE A 327 -14.28 5.97 3.73
C ILE A 327 -12.81 5.59 3.85
N LEU A 328 -12.55 4.28 3.88
CA LEU A 328 -11.21 3.70 3.82
C LEU A 328 -11.07 2.72 2.65
N ILE A 329 -10.09 2.97 1.79
CA ILE A 329 -9.78 2.15 0.62
C ILE A 329 -8.44 1.43 0.88
N PHE A 330 -8.42 0.11 0.83
CA PHE A 330 -7.22 -0.72 0.85
C PHE A 330 -6.90 -1.18 -0.57
N ASP A 331 -5.90 -0.57 -1.19
CA ASP A 331 -5.34 -0.99 -2.47
C ASP A 331 -4.23 -2.03 -2.25
N GLU A 332 -4.16 -3.02 -3.13
CA GLU A 332 -3.40 -4.26 -2.93
C GLU A 332 -3.70 -4.93 -1.58
N ALA A 333 -5.00 -5.05 -1.26
CA ALA A 333 -5.46 -5.49 0.06
C ALA A 333 -4.95 -6.89 0.47
N HIS A 334 -4.47 -7.72 -0.46
CA HIS A 334 -3.78 -8.97 -0.14
C HIS A 334 -2.55 -8.78 0.79
N LYS A 335 -1.98 -7.57 0.86
CA LYS A 335 -0.90 -7.20 1.80
C LYS A 335 -1.39 -6.75 3.18
N LEU A 336 -2.69 -6.58 3.38
CA LEU A 336 -3.25 -6.14 4.67
C LEU A 336 -2.98 -7.16 5.77
N SER A 337 -3.09 -8.46 5.50
CA SER A 337 -2.81 -9.52 6.48
C SER A 337 -1.36 -9.48 6.96
N GLU A 338 -0.40 -9.24 6.05
CA GLU A 338 1.01 -9.09 6.40
C GLU A 338 1.25 -7.82 7.24
N ALA A 339 0.64 -6.70 6.84
CA ALA A 339 0.67 -5.45 7.60
C ALA A 339 0.08 -5.61 9.01
N ALA A 340 -1.02 -6.34 9.14
CA ALA A 340 -1.64 -6.68 10.43
C ALA A 340 -0.69 -7.48 11.31
N ARG A 341 -0.05 -8.52 10.77
CA ARG A 341 0.95 -9.31 11.52
C ARG A 341 2.09 -8.45 12.05
N GLN A 342 2.57 -7.49 11.27
CA GLN A 342 3.64 -6.56 11.70
C GLN A 342 3.19 -5.58 12.78
N MET A 343 1.94 -5.11 12.73
CA MET A 343 1.42 -4.07 13.61
C MET A 343 0.87 -4.59 14.94
N TYR A 344 0.21 -5.75 14.92
CA TYR A 344 -0.29 -6.42 16.13
C TYR A 344 0.77 -7.30 16.79
N GLY A 345 1.81 -7.67 16.04
CA GLY A 345 2.94 -8.41 16.59
C GLY A 345 3.81 -7.56 17.51
N VAL A 346 4.36 -8.19 18.55
CA VAL A 346 5.30 -7.56 19.48
C VAL A 346 6.67 -8.20 19.31
N SER A 347 7.71 -7.38 19.17
CA SER A 347 9.10 -7.87 19.12
C SER A 347 9.95 -7.26 20.22
N PHE A 348 10.82 -8.08 20.82
CA PHE A 348 11.75 -7.70 21.88
C PHE A 348 13.16 -8.14 21.48
N GLU A 349 14.04 -7.18 21.20
CA GLU A 349 15.42 -7.43 20.76
C GLU A 349 16.40 -7.57 21.93
N ASN A 350 17.41 -8.44 21.80
CA ASN A 350 18.41 -8.63 22.85
C ASN A 350 19.22 -7.36 23.18
N VAL A 351 19.41 -6.47 22.21
CA VAL A 351 20.19 -5.22 22.38
C VAL A 351 19.35 -4.01 22.80
N GLU A 352 18.02 -4.12 22.88
CA GLU A 352 17.17 -2.94 23.08
C GLU A 352 17.29 -2.33 24.48
N LEU A 353 17.61 -3.15 25.49
CA LEU A 353 17.78 -2.73 26.88
C LEU A 353 19.14 -2.06 27.13
N GLU A 354 20.19 -2.41 26.39
CA GLU A 354 21.51 -1.74 26.47
C GLU A 354 21.40 -0.24 26.17
N ARG A 355 20.60 0.12 25.15
CA ARG A 355 20.33 1.51 24.79
C ARG A 355 19.58 2.27 25.89
N VAL A 356 18.73 1.57 26.65
CA VAL A 356 17.99 2.16 27.78
C VAL A 356 18.94 2.36 28.96
N ALA A 357 19.73 1.34 29.31
CA ALA A 357 20.74 1.40 30.36
C ALA A 357 21.75 2.54 30.13
N ALA A 358 22.31 2.65 28.91
CA ALA A 358 23.22 3.74 28.56
C ALA A 358 22.59 5.13 28.70
N SER A 359 21.28 5.25 28.44
CA SER A 359 20.55 6.51 28.60
C SER A 359 20.30 6.85 30.07
N ILE A 360 20.01 5.83 30.89
CA ILE A 360 19.87 5.94 32.34
C ILE A 360 21.19 6.40 32.97
N ILE A 361 22.29 5.71 32.69
CA ILE A 361 23.61 5.99 33.27
C ILE A 361 24.03 7.44 33.00
N ARG A 362 23.80 7.95 31.79
CA ARG A 362 24.07 9.36 31.45
C ARG A 362 23.18 10.34 32.22
N ALA A 363 21.91 10.01 32.44
CA ALA A 363 20.96 10.92 33.08
C ALA A 363 21.15 11.02 34.60
N VAL A 364 21.61 9.94 35.25
CA VAL A 364 21.86 9.91 36.70
C VAL A 364 23.28 10.38 37.08
N ALA A 365 24.08 10.83 36.11
CA ALA A 365 25.43 11.33 36.36
C ALA A 365 25.40 12.50 37.35
N GLY A 366 26.06 12.34 38.50
CA GLY A 366 26.10 13.35 39.57
C GLY A 366 24.83 13.44 40.43
N ARG A 367 23.94 12.44 40.40
CA ARG A 367 22.67 12.42 41.15
C ARG A 367 22.69 11.39 42.30
N PRO A 368 21.90 11.57 43.39
CA PRO A 368 21.93 10.68 44.56
C PRO A 368 21.46 9.25 44.24
N GLU A 369 20.50 9.09 43.34
CA GLU A 369 19.95 7.82 42.87
C GLU A 369 20.90 7.02 41.96
N LYS A 370 22.08 7.55 41.63
CA LYS A 370 23.06 6.94 40.73
C LYS A 370 23.40 5.49 41.09
N ARG A 371 23.72 5.21 42.36
CA ARG A 371 24.15 3.87 42.79
C ARG A 371 23.05 2.82 42.60
N GLY A 372 21.81 3.15 43.00
CA GLY A 372 20.66 2.26 42.82
C GLY A 372 20.28 2.06 41.35
N ALA A 373 20.30 3.14 40.55
CA ALA A 373 19.97 3.05 39.13
C ALA A 373 21.00 2.22 38.34
N ILE A 374 22.30 2.33 38.66
CA ILE A 374 23.35 1.53 38.02
C ILE A 374 23.20 0.05 38.37
N SER A 375 23.03 -0.28 39.65
CA SER A 375 22.87 -1.68 40.09
C SER A 375 21.67 -2.36 39.43
N LEU A 376 20.52 -1.68 39.35
CA LEU A 376 19.34 -2.20 38.65
C LEU A 376 19.57 -2.31 37.13
N CYS A 377 20.38 -1.43 36.53
CA CYS A 377 20.74 -1.56 35.11
C CYS A 377 21.64 -2.77 34.86
N GLU A 378 22.59 -3.05 35.74
CA GLU A 378 23.46 -4.24 35.66
C GLU A 378 22.62 -5.51 35.77
N GLU A 379 21.77 -5.61 36.80
CA GLU A 379 20.85 -6.74 36.99
C GLU A 379 19.91 -6.94 35.78
N MET A 380 19.35 -5.85 35.24
CA MET A 380 18.51 -5.89 34.04
C MET A 380 19.26 -6.49 32.84
N LEU A 381 20.52 -6.11 32.62
CA LEU A 381 21.31 -6.59 31.49
C LEU A 381 21.75 -8.05 31.67
N GLU A 382 22.08 -8.46 32.90
CA GLU A 382 22.38 -9.86 33.23
C GLU A 382 21.17 -10.76 32.99
N LEU A 383 19.99 -10.37 33.50
CA LEU A 383 18.74 -11.11 33.28
C LEU A 383 18.34 -11.18 31.81
N ASN A 384 18.54 -10.09 31.07
CA ASN A 384 18.30 -10.08 29.62
C ASN A 384 19.23 -11.05 28.88
N THR A 385 20.51 -11.08 29.24
CA THR A 385 21.48 -12.02 28.66
C THR A 385 21.07 -13.47 28.95
N ALA A 386 20.77 -13.76 30.22
CA ALA A 386 20.31 -15.09 30.64
C ALA A 386 19.01 -15.53 29.94
N LEU A 387 18.06 -14.60 29.76
CA LEU A 387 16.82 -14.88 29.02
C LEU A 387 17.12 -15.32 27.59
N PHE A 388 17.93 -14.56 26.83
CA PHE A 388 18.22 -14.88 25.44
C PHE A 388 19.13 -16.11 25.28
N GLU A 389 20.03 -16.38 26.22
CA GLU A 389 20.79 -17.64 26.25
C GLU A 389 19.88 -18.84 26.47
N ASN A 390 18.95 -18.75 27.42
CA ASN A 390 17.95 -19.80 27.65
C ASN A 390 17.05 -20.00 26.42
N LEU A 391 16.57 -18.92 25.80
CA LEU A 391 15.76 -18.99 24.57
C LEU A 391 16.51 -19.68 23.42
N LYS A 392 17.79 -19.36 23.23
CA LYS A 392 18.64 -20.01 22.21
C LYS A 392 18.87 -21.49 22.52
N LYS A 393 19.07 -21.84 23.80
CA LYS A 393 19.35 -23.21 24.24
C LYS A 393 18.14 -24.14 24.09
N PHE A 394 16.94 -23.63 24.34
CA PHE A 394 15.69 -24.39 24.27
C PHE A 394 14.87 -24.07 22.99
N ALA A 395 15.50 -23.49 21.97
CA ALA A 395 14.83 -23.24 20.70
C ALA A 395 14.40 -24.56 20.04
N GLY A 396 13.17 -24.60 19.54
CA GLY A 396 12.56 -25.78 18.94
C GLY A 396 12.87 -25.90 17.45
N ILE A 397 11.83 -26.19 16.66
CA ILE A 397 11.94 -26.38 15.22
C ILE A 397 12.43 -25.10 14.54
N ARG A 398 13.34 -25.25 13.57
CA ARG A 398 13.76 -24.16 12.70
C ARG A 398 12.77 -24.01 11.54
N TYR A 399 12.08 -22.87 11.48
CA TYR A 399 11.11 -22.56 10.41
C TYR A 399 11.83 -22.20 9.11
N ASP A 400 12.76 -21.25 9.18
CA ASP A 400 13.57 -20.80 8.05
C ASP A 400 15.01 -20.48 8.47
N ASN A 401 15.77 -19.79 7.60
CA ASN A 401 17.15 -19.45 7.92
C ASN A 401 17.28 -18.51 9.13
N ASN A 402 16.26 -17.73 9.45
CA ASN A 402 16.29 -16.67 10.44
C ASN A 402 15.32 -16.89 11.60
N SER A 403 14.36 -17.81 11.51
CA SER A 403 13.24 -17.96 12.44
C SER A 403 13.23 -19.36 13.05
N MET A 404 13.08 -19.41 14.38
CA MET A 404 13.03 -20.66 15.16
C MET A 404 11.90 -20.61 16.18
N GLU A 405 11.31 -21.77 16.46
CA GLU A 405 10.31 -21.93 17.50
C GLU A 405 10.88 -21.61 18.89
N VAL A 406 10.05 -21.01 19.74
CA VAL A 406 10.41 -20.73 21.14
C VAL A 406 9.62 -21.64 22.05
N ILE A 407 10.34 -22.40 22.88
CA ILE A 407 9.76 -23.24 23.92
C ILE A 407 9.90 -22.53 25.26
N PHE A 408 8.77 -22.12 25.85
CA PHE A 408 8.74 -21.47 27.16
C PHE A 408 8.89 -22.48 28.30
N THR A 409 10.14 -22.82 28.62
CA THR A 409 10.45 -23.63 29.80
C THR A 409 10.25 -22.81 31.10
N PRO A 410 10.09 -23.47 32.27
CA PRO A 410 10.01 -22.77 33.56
C PRO A 410 11.17 -21.79 33.81
N SER A 411 12.38 -22.11 33.33
CA SER A 411 13.56 -21.24 33.43
C SER A 411 13.43 -19.95 32.61
N VAL A 412 12.92 -20.06 31.37
CA VAL A 412 12.65 -18.90 30.49
C VAL A 412 11.59 -18.00 31.15
N LEU A 413 10.50 -18.59 31.65
CA LEU A 413 9.43 -17.85 32.31
C LEU A 413 9.91 -17.14 33.59
N LEU A 414 10.77 -17.78 34.38
CA LEU A 414 11.34 -17.17 35.58
C LEU A 414 12.26 -15.99 35.23
N SER A 415 13.12 -16.16 34.22
CA SER A 415 14.01 -15.10 33.73
C SER A 415 13.20 -13.90 33.20
N LEU A 416 12.13 -14.16 32.46
CA LEU A 416 11.25 -13.14 31.90
C LEU A 416 10.50 -12.35 33.00
N LYS A 417 9.95 -13.06 33.99
CA LYS A 417 9.28 -12.43 35.14
C LYS A 417 10.24 -11.59 35.98
N ALA A 418 11.45 -12.10 36.24
CA ALA A 418 12.50 -11.37 36.94
C ALA A 418 12.89 -10.08 36.17
N LEU A 419 13.12 -10.19 34.86
CA LEU A 419 13.45 -9.04 34.01
C LEU A 419 12.33 -7.98 34.03
N SER A 420 11.08 -8.41 33.93
CA SER A 420 9.90 -7.53 34.02
C SER A 420 9.83 -6.80 35.37
N ALA A 421 10.15 -7.49 36.47
CA ALA A 421 10.20 -6.89 37.80
C ALA A 421 11.29 -5.81 37.92
N VAL A 422 12.51 -6.06 37.41
CA VAL A 422 13.60 -5.08 37.46
C VAL A 422 13.30 -3.85 36.60
N VAL A 423 12.74 -4.03 35.40
CA VAL A 423 12.31 -2.91 34.54
C VAL A 423 11.22 -2.08 35.22
N LYS A 424 10.29 -2.71 35.94
CA LYS A 424 9.28 -2.03 36.74
C LYS A 424 9.91 -1.24 37.89
N SER A 425 10.89 -1.80 38.61
CA SER A 425 11.62 -1.10 39.67
C SER A 425 12.36 0.13 39.16
N LEU A 426 13.02 0.03 38.00
CA LEU A 426 13.63 1.17 37.31
C LEU A 426 12.58 2.24 36.95
N SER A 427 11.42 1.83 36.42
CA SER A 427 10.33 2.74 36.06
C SER A 427 9.84 3.55 37.27
N VAL A 428 9.66 2.90 38.42
CA VAL A 428 9.25 3.53 39.68
C VAL A 428 10.32 4.52 40.17
N LEU A 429 11.60 4.15 40.12
CA LEU A 429 12.70 5.02 40.54
C LEU A 429 12.74 6.33 39.74
N PHE A 430 12.59 6.26 38.41
CA PHE A 430 12.57 7.47 37.57
C PHE A 430 11.28 8.28 37.67
N TYR A 431 10.17 7.64 38.05
CA TYR A 431 8.91 8.33 38.29
C TYR A 431 8.96 9.18 39.56
N THR A 432 9.63 8.71 40.61
CA THR A 432 9.71 9.38 41.92
C THR A 432 10.84 10.42 42.03
N ALA A 433 11.94 10.25 41.29
CA ALA A 433 13.19 10.98 41.53
C ALA A 433 13.20 12.47 41.09
N ASP A 434 12.41 12.90 40.09
CA ASP A 434 12.13 14.31 39.78
C ASP A 434 11.13 14.40 38.60
N CYS A 435 9.86 14.61 38.91
CA CYS A 435 8.79 14.67 37.89
C CYS A 435 8.85 15.91 36.99
N ARG A 436 9.78 16.86 37.21
CA ARG A 436 9.98 18.03 36.33
C ARG A 436 11.14 17.83 35.36
N ASN A 437 12.03 16.86 35.61
CA ASN A 437 13.15 16.58 34.72
C ASN A 437 12.69 15.92 33.41
N THR A 438 12.92 16.60 32.30
CA THR A 438 12.52 16.13 30.96
C THR A 438 13.26 14.86 30.53
N ALA A 439 14.50 14.66 30.99
CA ALA A 439 15.25 13.43 30.72
C ALA A 439 14.63 12.24 31.44
N TYR A 440 14.16 12.42 32.69
CA TYR A 440 13.56 11.35 33.48
C TYR A 440 12.19 10.96 32.92
N LYS A 441 11.38 11.94 32.49
CA LYS A 441 10.14 11.65 31.73
C LYS A 441 10.39 10.86 30.45
N ARG A 442 11.51 11.13 29.75
CA ARG A 442 11.87 10.38 28.54
C ARG A 442 12.24 8.93 28.89
N ILE A 443 13.04 8.74 29.92
CA ILE A 443 13.48 7.42 30.40
C ILE A 443 12.28 6.61 30.90
N SER A 444 11.46 7.18 31.77
CA SER A 444 10.24 6.52 32.28
C SER A 444 9.31 6.10 31.16
N GLY A 445 9.10 6.97 30.15
CA GLY A 445 8.31 6.59 28.97
C GLY A 445 8.91 5.43 28.16
N ARG A 446 10.24 5.36 28.03
CA ARG A 446 10.91 4.23 27.35
C ARG A 446 10.82 2.94 28.17
N LEU A 447 10.99 3.02 29.49
CA LEU A 447 10.84 1.89 30.39
C LEU A 447 9.40 1.36 30.40
N GLY A 448 8.40 2.25 30.39
CA GLY A 448 6.98 1.89 30.27
C GLY A 448 6.70 1.10 28.98
N GLN A 449 7.22 1.56 27.84
CA GLN A 449 7.11 0.82 26.57
C GLN A 449 7.77 -0.57 26.65
N LYS A 450 8.93 -0.70 27.33
CA LYS A 450 9.58 -2.01 27.52
C LYS A 450 8.78 -2.92 28.44
N GLN A 451 8.17 -2.35 29.48
CA GLN A 451 7.31 -3.08 30.40
C GLN A 451 6.04 -3.59 29.71
N GLU A 452 5.41 -2.80 28.83
CA GLU A 452 4.29 -3.24 27.99
C GLU A 452 4.68 -4.46 27.13
N LYS A 453 5.84 -4.41 26.46
CA LYS A 453 6.35 -5.55 25.67
C LYS A 453 6.57 -6.79 26.54
N LEU A 454 7.25 -6.64 27.68
CA LEU A 454 7.53 -7.76 28.58
C LEU A 454 6.25 -8.36 29.17
N ALA A 455 5.21 -7.55 29.41
CA ALA A 455 3.91 -8.03 29.87
C ALA A 455 3.23 -8.93 28.84
N VAL A 456 3.27 -8.56 27.55
CA VAL A 456 2.78 -9.40 26.44
C VAL A 456 3.55 -10.72 26.39
N LEU A 457 4.88 -10.67 26.51
CA LEU A 457 5.70 -11.88 26.54
C LEU A 457 5.40 -12.79 27.74
N CYS A 458 5.05 -12.23 28.91
CA CYS A 458 4.64 -13.03 30.07
C CYS A 458 3.33 -13.78 29.82
N GLY A 459 2.42 -13.21 29.02
CA GLY A 459 1.15 -13.80 28.59
C GLY A 459 1.26 -14.66 27.33
N HIS A 460 2.40 -15.30 27.08
CA HIS A 460 2.71 -16.02 25.84
C HIS A 460 1.68 -17.08 25.37
N GLU A 461 0.80 -17.61 26.23
CA GLU A 461 -0.14 -18.68 25.89
C GLU A 461 -1.14 -18.26 24.79
N ASP A 462 -1.52 -16.99 24.77
CA ASP A 462 -2.45 -16.42 23.77
C ASP A 462 -1.75 -16.00 22.46
N PHE A 463 -0.43 -16.21 22.38
CA PHE A 463 0.39 -15.74 21.27
C PHE A 463 1.17 -16.87 20.60
N ILE A 464 1.37 -16.74 19.30
CA ILE A 464 2.37 -17.49 18.54
C ILE A 464 3.71 -16.82 18.79
N CYS A 465 4.72 -17.56 19.24
CA CYS A 465 6.00 -17.01 19.66
C CYS A 465 7.17 -17.66 18.92
N TRP A 466 8.11 -16.86 18.41
CA TRP A 466 9.31 -17.35 17.73
C TRP A 466 10.51 -16.44 17.96
N LEU A 467 11.71 -17.01 17.79
CA LEU A 467 12.98 -16.30 17.85
C LEU A 467 13.43 -16.01 16.43
N GLU A 468 13.74 -14.75 16.14
CA GLU A 468 14.24 -14.32 14.84
C GLU A 468 15.65 -13.74 14.96
N TYR A 469 16.57 -14.19 14.10
CA TYR A 469 17.96 -13.75 14.03
C TYR A 469 18.09 -12.61 13.03
N THR A 470 18.47 -11.43 13.51
CA THR A 470 18.66 -10.21 12.71
C THR A 470 20.12 -9.97 12.31
N GLY A 471 21.01 -10.87 12.72
CA GLY A 471 22.43 -10.88 12.39
C GLY A 471 23.12 -12.10 13.00
N VAL A 472 24.46 -12.04 13.10
CA VAL A 472 25.24 -13.14 13.69
C VAL A 472 24.98 -13.28 15.20
N THR A 473 24.84 -12.14 15.90
CA THR A 473 24.71 -12.10 17.36
C THR A 473 23.38 -11.51 17.85
N ALA A 474 22.73 -10.69 17.01
CA ALA A 474 21.46 -10.05 17.33
C ALA A 474 20.29 -11.00 17.07
N CYS A 475 19.40 -11.10 18.04
CA CYS A 475 18.17 -11.88 17.93
C CYS A 475 17.02 -11.15 18.63
N ARG A 476 15.81 -11.41 18.16
CA ARG A 476 14.58 -10.85 18.70
C ARG A 476 13.57 -11.95 19.00
N LEU A 477 12.91 -11.84 20.13
CA LEU A 477 11.73 -12.64 20.46
C LEU A 477 10.50 -11.93 19.89
N CYS A 478 9.81 -12.60 18.97
CA CYS A 478 8.63 -12.09 18.29
C CYS A 478 7.39 -12.84 18.75
N THR A 479 6.28 -12.12 18.87
CA THR A 479 4.98 -12.69 19.20
C THR A 479 3.88 -12.15 18.30
N LEU A 480 2.86 -12.96 18.06
CA LEU A 480 1.67 -12.59 17.31
C LEU A 480 0.41 -13.15 18.00
N PRO A 481 -0.66 -12.37 18.24
CA PRO A 481 -1.89 -12.89 18.83
C PRO A 481 -2.49 -14.04 18.00
N LYS A 482 -2.96 -15.11 18.65
CA LYS A 482 -3.62 -16.23 17.96
C LYS A 482 -4.97 -15.83 17.36
N ASN A 483 -5.70 -14.93 18.01
CA ASN A 483 -7.01 -14.41 17.60
C ASN A 483 -6.92 -13.11 16.77
N LEU A 484 -5.94 -13.03 15.87
CA LEU A 484 -5.70 -11.83 15.05
C LEU A 484 -6.91 -11.45 14.18
N ASP A 485 -7.58 -12.45 13.63
CA ASP A 485 -8.84 -12.33 12.89
C ASP A 485 -9.92 -11.57 13.69
N PHE A 486 -10.16 -11.98 14.93
CA PHE A 486 -11.12 -11.33 15.81
C PHE A 486 -10.71 -9.89 16.17
N LEU A 487 -9.41 -9.66 16.40
CA LEU A 487 -8.90 -8.31 16.67
C LEU A 487 -9.12 -7.38 15.48
N LEU A 488 -8.89 -7.86 14.25
CA LEU A 488 -9.15 -7.08 13.04
C LEU A 488 -10.65 -6.82 12.85
N TYR A 489 -11.50 -7.79 13.14
CA TYR A 489 -12.95 -7.59 13.14
C TYR A 489 -13.38 -6.48 14.10
N GLU A 490 -12.95 -6.53 15.35
CA GLU A 490 -13.28 -5.51 16.35
C GLU A 490 -12.75 -4.14 15.93
N ASP A 491 -11.50 -4.06 15.49
CA ASP A 491 -10.79 -2.80 15.29
C ASP A 491 -11.11 -2.10 13.96
N LEU A 492 -11.38 -2.86 12.89
CA LEU A 492 -11.69 -2.33 11.56
C LEU A 492 -13.17 -2.47 11.24
N TRP A 493 -13.66 -3.70 11.18
CA TRP A 493 -14.91 -4.02 10.47
C TRP A 493 -16.16 -3.69 11.28
N SER A 494 -16.10 -3.78 12.61
CA SER A 494 -17.24 -3.54 13.50
C SER A 494 -17.72 -2.08 13.53
N SER A 495 -16.90 -1.15 13.03
CA SER A 495 -17.14 0.30 13.11
C SER A 495 -18.29 0.81 12.23
N GLY A 496 -18.87 -0.03 11.37
CA GLY A 496 -19.99 0.34 10.50
C GLY A 496 -19.64 1.33 9.38
N LYS A 497 -18.35 1.52 9.09
CA LYS A 497 -17.89 2.38 8.01
C LYS A 497 -17.79 1.61 6.68
N PRO A 498 -17.92 2.29 5.54
CA PRO A 498 -17.61 1.69 4.25
C PRO A 498 -16.10 1.42 4.10
N TYR A 499 -15.77 0.17 3.76
CA TYR A 499 -14.41 -0.28 3.47
C TYR A 499 -14.35 -0.85 2.07
N LEU A 500 -13.42 -0.37 1.24
CA LEU A 500 -13.18 -0.93 -0.09
C LEU A 500 -11.83 -1.64 -0.10
N LEU A 501 -11.82 -2.95 -0.30
CA LEU A 501 -10.62 -3.75 -0.41
C LEU A 501 -10.45 -4.19 -1.85
N THR A 502 -9.41 -3.72 -2.52
CA THR A 502 -9.15 -4.08 -3.92
C THR A 502 -7.78 -4.67 -4.12
N SER A 503 -7.69 -5.70 -4.96
CA SER A 503 -6.44 -6.36 -5.34
C SER A 503 -6.68 -7.23 -6.57
N ALA A 504 -5.60 -7.64 -7.24
CA ALA A 504 -5.68 -8.56 -8.38
C ALA A 504 -5.92 -10.02 -7.99
N THR A 505 -5.62 -10.37 -6.74
CA THR A 505 -5.57 -11.75 -6.26
C THR A 505 -6.09 -11.79 -4.82
N LEU A 506 -7.39 -11.60 -4.62
CA LEU A 506 -8.03 -11.76 -3.31
C LEU A 506 -8.73 -13.11 -3.17
N SER A 507 -9.12 -13.70 -4.30
CA SER A 507 -9.89 -14.93 -4.37
C SER A 507 -9.12 -16.02 -5.10
N VAL A 508 -9.53 -17.26 -4.83
CA VAL A 508 -9.16 -18.42 -5.65
C VAL A 508 -10.46 -18.93 -6.24
N ASP A 509 -10.55 -18.91 -7.58
CA ASP A 509 -11.77 -19.26 -8.32
C ASP A 509 -13.03 -18.49 -7.86
N GLY A 510 -12.87 -17.20 -7.51
CA GLY A 510 -13.98 -16.37 -7.04
C GLY A 510 -14.35 -16.56 -5.56
N ASP A 511 -13.74 -17.51 -4.85
CA ASP A 511 -13.95 -17.70 -3.42
C ASP A 511 -13.05 -16.80 -2.57
N PHE A 512 -13.67 -15.92 -1.77
CA PHE A 512 -13.02 -14.99 -0.87
C PHE A 512 -12.93 -15.51 0.57
N SER A 513 -13.47 -16.69 0.86
CA SER A 513 -13.63 -17.22 2.24
C SER A 513 -12.33 -17.21 3.02
N ARG A 514 -11.22 -17.62 2.40
CA ARG A 514 -9.90 -17.61 3.05
C ARG A 514 -9.44 -16.21 3.45
N TYR A 515 -9.55 -15.25 2.53
CA TYR A 515 -9.13 -13.88 2.82
C TYR A 515 -10.05 -13.25 3.88
N MET A 516 -11.35 -13.55 3.83
CA MET A 516 -12.31 -13.12 4.85
C MET A 516 -11.93 -13.68 6.23
N HIS A 517 -11.62 -14.97 6.33
CA HIS A 517 -11.22 -15.61 7.58
C HIS A 517 -9.92 -15.00 8.15
N GLN A 518 -8.88 -14.86 7.31
CA GLN A 518 -7.60 -14.28 7.74
C GLN A 518 -7.70 -12.83 8.22
N THR A 519 -8.73 -12.10 7.79
CA THR A 519 -8.94 -10.70 8.16
C THR A 519 -10.10 -10.50 9.13
N GLY A 520 -10.87 -11.54 9.48
CA GLY A 520 -12.06 -11.45 10.33
C GLY A 520 -13.30 -10.84 9.68
N ILE A 521 -13.36 -10.75 8.35
CA ILE A 521 -14.53 -10.21 7.63
C ILE A 521 -15.70 -11.20 7.64
N ASP A 522 -15.41 -12.50 7.74
CA ASP A 522 -16.39 -13.59 7.85
C ASP A 522 -17.27 -13.48 9.11
N LEU A 523 -16.79 -12.78 10.13
CA LEU A 523 -17.54 -12.48 11.36
C LEU A 523 -18.63 -11.41 11.17
N LEU A 524 -18.65 -10.68 10.05
CA LEU A 524 -19.71 -9.72 9.73
C LEU A 524 -20.98 -10.41 9.22
N ASN A 525 -22.12 -9.72 9.33
CA ASN A 525 -23.33 -10.19 8.67
C ASN A 525 -23.16 -10.15 7.16
N ARG A 526 -23.60 -11.20 6.46
CA ARG A 526 -23.55 -11.28 4.98
C ARG A 526 -24.15 -10.07 4.25
N LYS A 527 -25.13 -9.38 4.84
CA LYS A 527 -25.73 -8.16 4.26
C LYS A 527 -24.77 -6.96 4.22
N GLN A 528 -23.77 -6.94 5.10
CA GLN A 528 -22.74 -5.90 5.21
C GLN A 528 -21.55 -6.17 4.28
N ILE A 529 -21.51 -7.32 3.62
CA ILE A 529 -20.42 -7.74 2.75
C ILE A 529 -20.88 -7.64 1.30
N LEU A 530 -20.03 -7.12 0.43
CA LEU A 530 -20.23 -7.09 -1.02
C LEU A 530 -18.99 -7.68 -1.68
N THR A 531 -19.16 -8.69 -2.52
CA THR A 531 -18.05 -9.32 -3.26
C THR A 531 -18.22 -9.09 -4.75
N VAL A 532 -17.14 -8.70 -5.41
CA VAL A 532 -17.09 -8.55 -6.87
C VAL A 532 -15.76 -9.10 -7.35
N SER A 533 -15.81 -10.02 -8.31
CA SER A 533 -14.63 -10.46 -9.06
C SER A 533 -14.82 -10.15 -10.55
N LYS A 534 -13.79 -9.57 -11.16
CA LYS A 534 -13.73 -9.26 -12.60
C LYS A 534 -12.45 -9.80 -13.20
N ALA A 535 -12.59 -10.58 -14.28
CA ALA A 535 -11.47 -11.10 -15.03
C ALA A 535 -10.61 -9.96 -15.65
N SER A 536 -9.40 -10.31 -16.04
CA SER A 536 -8.54 -9.43 -16.81
C SER A 536 -9.16 -9.15 -18.19
N PRO A 537 -9.12 -7.92 -18.71
CA PRO A 537 -9.66 -7.58 -20.03
C PRO A 537 -8.78 -8.05 -21.19
N PHE A 538 -7.54 -8.46 -20.94
CA PHE A 538 -6.58 -8.84 -21.98
C PHE A 538 -6.89 -10.20 -22.62
N ASP A 539 -6.59 -10.31 -23.91
CA ASP A 539 -6.72 -11.52 -24.71
C ASP A 539 -5.49 -12.44 -24.53
N TYR A 540 -5.53 -13.27 -23.49
CA TYR A 540 -4.47 -14.25 -23.24
C TYR A 540 -4.41 -15.36 -24.28
N TRP A 541 -5.50 -15.63 -25.00
CA TRP A 541 -5.52 -16.72 -25.97
C TRP A 541 -4.60 -16.42 -27.15
N ASN A 542 -4.64 -15.17 -27.64
CA ASN A 542 -3.83 -14.74 -28.77
C ASN A 542 -2.48 -14.16 -28.34
N HIS A 543 -2.37 -13.58 -27.14
CA HIS A 543 -1.17 -12.86 -26.69
C HIS A 543 -0.35 -13.56 -25.61
N ALA A 544 -0.77 -14.74 -25.14
CA ALA A 544 0.01 -15.53 -24.20
C ALA A 544 0.25 -16.97 -24.68
N LEU A 545 1.35 -17.55 -24.21
CA LEU A 545 1.65 -18.97 -24.38
C LEU A 545 2.20 -19.51 -23.07
N LEU A 546 1.62 -20.60 -22.54
CA LEU A 546 2.12 -21.27 -21.34
C LEU A 546 3.01 -22.47 -21.73
N TYR A 547 4.29 -22.38 -21.39
CA TYR A 547 5.27 -23.44 -21.59
C TYR A 547 5.51 -24.24 -20.31
N LEU A 548 5.16 -25.54 -20.35
CA LEU A 548 5.30 -26.49 -19.25
C LEU A 548 6.19 -27.70 -19.68
N PRO A 549 7.52 -27.63 -19.52
CA PRO A 549 8.42 -28.71 -19.88
C PRO A 549 8.21 -29.98 -19.03
N LYS A 550 8.06 -31.13 -19.68
CA LYS A 550 7.95 -32.44 -19.01
C LYS A 550 9.28 -33.03 -18.54
N ASP A 551 10.39 -32.60 -19.12
CA ASP A 551 11.72 -33.18 -18.93
C ASP A 551 12.54 -32.50 -17.83
N MET A 552 11.93 -31.59 -17.07
CA MET A 552 12.59 -30.97 -15.93
C MET A 552 12.82 -31.98 -14.80
N PRO A 553 14.02 -32.03 -14.19
CA PRO A 553 14.24 -32.82 -12.99
C PRO A 553 13.51 -32.22 -11.78
N PHE A 554 13.23 -33.07 -10.78
CA PHE A 554 12.56 -32.63 -9.55
C PHE A 554 13.32 -31.48 -8.87
N PRO A 555 12.63 -30.41 -8.42
CA PRO A 555 13.25 -29.15 -7.98
C PRO A 555 14.01 -29.30 -6.66
N ASN A 556 15.30 -29.63 -6.77
CA ASN A 556 16.22 -29.73 -5.66
C ASN A 556 17.49 -28.90 -5.91
N ILE A 557 17.54 -27.72 -5.27
CA ILE A 557 18.64 -26.75 -5.39
C ILE A 557 19.99 -27.37 -5.02
N ARG A 558 20.06 -28.42 -4.20
CA ARG A 558 21.33 -29.07 -3.83
C ARG A 558 21.89 -29.98 -4.92
N LYS A 559 21.06 -30.46 -5.85
CA LYS A 559 21.50 -31.37 -6.93
C LYS A 559 22.03 -30.56 -8.12
N THR A 560 23.25 -30.87 -8.54
CA THR A 560 23.89 -30.26 -9.72
C THR A 560 23.10 -30.50 -11.00
N ALA A 561 22.52 -31.70 -11.17
CA ALA A 561 21.68 -32.03 -12.32
C ALA A 561 20.49 -31.08 -12.49
N TYR A 562 19.84 -30.66 -11.40
CA TYR A 562 18.72 -29.71 -11.47
C TYR A 562 19.19 -28.31 -11.86
N ARG A 563 20.30 -27.83 -11.29
CA ARG A 563 20.86 -26.52 -11.64
C ARG A 563 21.23 -26.44 -13.11
N LYS A 564 21.93 -27.47 -13.61
CA LYS A 564 22.34 -27.56 -15.01
C LYS A 564 21.13 -27.60 -15.94
N ALA A 565 20.12 -28.43 -15.65
CA ALA A 565 18.90 -28.47 -16.45
C ALA A 565 18.15 -27.13 -16.50
N VAL A 566 18.10 -26.40 -15.37
CA VAL A 566 17.52 -25.05 -15.33
C VAL A 566 18.34 -24.07 -16.17
N ALA A 567 19.67 -24.06 -16.03
CA ALA A 567 20.54 -23.18 -16.81
C ALA A 567 20.43 -23.45 -18.32
N ASP A 568 20.50 -24.73 -18.72
CA ASP A 568 20.37 -25.17 -20.11
C ASP A 568 19.00 -24.74 -20.69
N ARG A 569 17.91 -24.97 -19.94
CA ARG A 569 16.57 -24.59 -20.40
C ARG A 569 16.34 -23.07 -20.44
N MET A 570 16.84 -22.35 -19.44
CA MET A 570 16.79 -20.89 -19.45
C MET A 570 17.55 -20.33 -20.65
N GLU A 571 18.68 -20.95 -20.99
CA GLU A 571 19.46 -20.53 -22.13
C GLU A 571 18.69 -20.67 -23.45
N GLU A 572 18.05 -21.81 -23.66
CA GLU A 572 17.21 -22.02 -24.83
C GLU A 572 16.04 -21.01 -24.89
N LEU A 573 15.36 -20.76 -23.76
CA LEU A 573 14.25 -19.80 -23.69
C LEU A 573 14.69 -18.37 -23.99
N ILE A 574 15.82 -17.94 -23.44
CA ILE A 574 16.39 -16.60 -23.70
C ILE A 574 16.72 -16.44 -25.17
N ARG A 575 17.30 -17.47 -25.81
CA ARG A 575 17.59 -17.43 -27.25
C ARG A 575 16.33 -17.38 -28.11
N GLN A 576 15.28 -18.15 -27.77
CA GLN A 576 14.01 -18.12 -28.51
C GLN A 576 13.27 -16.79 -28.39
N SER A 577 13.40 -16.13 -27.24
CA SER A 577 12.80 -14.81 -26.98
C SER A 577 13.70 -13.65 -27.39
N HIS A 578 14.93 -13.91 -27.88
CA HIS A 578 15.94 -12.91 -28.21
C HIS A 578 16.23 -11.94 -27.05
N GLY A 579 16.33 -12.47 -25.83
CA GLY A 579 16.41 -11.66 -24.62
C GLY A 579 15.02 -11.35 -24.07
N HIS A 580 14.73 -10.09 -23.72
CA HIS A 580 13.41 -9.62 -23.26
C HIS A 580 12.78 -10.51 -22.16
N THR A 581 13.63 -11.03 -21.27
CA THR A 581 13.26 -12.10 -20.34
C THR A 581 13.31 -11.63 -18.89
N LEU A 582 12.25 -11.92 -18.12
CA LEU A 582 12.25 -11.83 -16.65
C LEU A 582 12.21 -13.22 -16.04
N ALA A 583 13.26 -13.59 -15.31
CA ALA A 583 13.33 -14.85 -14.58
C ALA A 583 13.12 -14.64 -13.08
N LEU A 584 12.09 -15.28 -12.52
CA LEU A 584 11.69 -15.18 -11.13
C LEU A 584 12.13 -16.39 -10.33
N PHE A 585 12.85 -16.11 -9.24
CA PHE A 585 13.44 -17.11 -8.35
C PHE A 585 12.84 -17.01 -6.94
N THR A 586 12.53 -18.18 -6.36
CA THR A 586 12.17 -18.31 -4.94
C THR A 586 13.39 -18.27 -4.00
N SER A 587 14.62 -18.27 -4.53
CA SER A 587 15.85 -18.29 -3.73
C SER A 587 16.94 -17.41 -4.35
N TYR A 588 17.45 -16.46 -3.55
CA TYR A 588 18.61 -15.62 -3.93
C TYR A 588 19.84 -16.45 -4.28
N ARG A 589 20.12 -17.50 -3.50
CA ARG A 589 21.27 -18.38 -3.75
C ARG A 589 21.19 -19.07 -5.11
N MET A 590 20.00 -19.54 -5.49
CA MET A 590 19.82 -20.17 -6.80
C MET A 590 19.95 -19.15 -7.93
N MET A 591 19.36 -17.96 -7.75
CA MET A 591 19.47 -16.86 -8.69
C MET A 591 20.93 -16.46 -8.96
N GLU A 592 21.75 -16.30 -7.91
CA GLU A 592 23.17 -15.96 -8.04
C GLU A 592 23.97 -17.05 -8.77
N ILE A 593 23.71 -18.33 -8.47
CA ILE A 593 24.39 -19.43 -9.15
C ILE A 593 24.05 -19.45 -10.64
N ILE A 594 22.76 -19.38 -10.98
CA ILE A 594 22.31 -19.39 -12.37
C ILE A 594 22.76 -18.13 -13.13
N TYR A 595 22.82 -16.98 -12.45
CA TYR A 595 23.36 -15.75 -13.05
C TYR A 595 24.81 -15.94 -13.49
N GLN A 596 25.67 -16.51 -12.63
CA GLN A 596 27.07 -16.77 -12.98
C GLN A 596 27.17 -17.75 -14.16
N GLU A 597 26.42 -18.86 -14.11
CA GLU A 597 26.43 -19.84 -15.21
C GLU A 597 25.95 -19.25 -16.54
N LEU A 598 24.93 -18.40 -16.54
CA LEU A 598 24.44 -17.74 -17.77
C LEU A 598 25.42 -16.68 -18.27
N SER A 599 26.06 -15.92 -17.38
CA SER A 599 27.04 -14.89 -17.76
C SER A 599 28.30 -15.47 -18.41
N GLU A 600 28.66 -16.73 -18.10
CA GLU A 600 29.78 -17.42 -18.75
C GLU A 600 29.39 -18.00 -20.13
N ARG A 601 28.09 -18.20 -20.39
CA ARG A 601 27.58 -18.87 -21.59
C ARG A 601 27.03 -17.90 -22.64
N MET A 602 26.61 -16.71 -22.24
CA MET A 602 25.97 -15.73 -23.11
C MET A 602 26.61 -14.36 -23.03
N GLU A 603 27.11 -13.90 -24.16
CA GLU A 603 27.52 -12.50 -24.36
C GLU A 603 26.51 -11.72 -25.22
N ASP A 604 25.56 -12.42 -25.86
CA ASP A 604 24.63 -11.85 -26.85
C ASP A 604 23.57 -10.92 -26.24
N PHE A 605 23.27 -11.04 -24.94
CA PHE A 605 22.22 -10.26 -24.26
C PHE A 605 22.70 -9.72 -22.92
N PRO A 606 22.35 -8.47 -22.54
CA PRO A 606 22.76 -7.90 -21.27
C PRO A 606 22.02 -8.55 -20.09
N LEU A 607 22.79 -9.12 -19.16
CA LEU A 607 22.29 -9.84 -17.98
C LEU A 607 22.30 -8.96 -16.72
N PHE A 608 21.14 -8.80 -16.11
CA PHE A 608 20.95 -8.03 -14.88
C PHE A 608 20.54 -8.94 -13.72
N SER A 609 21.15 -8.75 -12.56
CA SER A 609 20.79 -9.46 -11.33
C SER A 609 20.22 -8.49 -10.30
N MET A 610 18.99 -8.75 -9.86
CA MET A 610 18.30 -7.92 -8.89
C MET A 610 18.60 -8.38 -7.46
N GLY A 611 19.79 -8.03 -6.98
CA GLY A 611 20.23 -8.20 -5.59
C GLY A 611 19.86 -7.02 -4.69
N LYS A 612 20.78 -6.57 -3.84
CA LYS A 612 20.57 -5.45 -2.88
C LYS A 612 20.35 -4.08 -3.55
N ARG A 613 20.75 -3.86 -4.81
CA ARG A 613 20.59 -2.58 -5.55
C ARG A 613 19.40 -2.62 -6.52
N ARG A 614 18.20 -2.82 -5.97
CA ARG A 614 16.94 -3.02 -6.72
C ARG A 614 16.64 -1.96 -7.79
N LEU A 615 16.77 -0.67 -7.46
CA LEU A 615 16.29 0.43 -8.32
C LEU A 615 17.21 0.73 -9.52
N GLU A 616 18.52 0.47 -9.40
CA GLU A 616 19.48 0.69 -10.48
C GLU A 616 19.33 -0.38 -11.56
N ALA A 617 19.26 -1.66 -11.15
CA ALA A 617 19.09 -2.80 -12.06
C ALA A 617 17.84 -2.68 -12.94
N ILE A 618 16.70 -2.24 -12.38
CA ILE A 618 15.45 -2.04 -13.15
C ILE A 618 15.61 -0.91 -14.18
N ARG A 619 16.30 0.18 -13.82
CA ARG A 619 16.52 1.30 -14.75
C ARG A 619 17.43 0.90 -15.90
N GLU A 620 18.49 0.16 -15.62
CA GLU A 620 19.42 -0.34 -16.64
C GLU A 620 18.74 -1.36 -17.55
N PHE A 621 17.97 -2.30 -16.99
CA PHE A 621 17.16 -3.23 -17.75
C PHE A 621 16.20 -2.51 -18.71
N ARG A 622 15.44 -1.51 -18.22
CA ARG A 622 14.54 -0.70 -19.06
C ARG A 622 15.28 0.07 -20.17
N LYS A 623 16.55 0.44 -19.96
CA LYS A 623 17.37 1.11 -20.99
C LYS A 623 17.87 0.14 -22.05
N SER A 624 18.20 -1.10 -21.65
CA SER A 624 18.73 -2.12 -22.57
C SER A 624 17.72 -2.59 -23.61
N ARG A 625 16.42 -2.56 -23.29
CA ARG A 625 15.29 -3.09 -24.09
C ARG A 625 15.31 -4.59 -24.35
N ASN A 626 16.44 -5.18 -24.74
CA ASN A 626 16.63 -6.61 -25.02
C ASN A 626 17.25 -7.42 -23.86
N GLY A 627 17.38 -6.81 -22.66
CA GLY A 627 18.04 -7.44 -21.54
C GLY A 627 17.32 -8.65 -20.93
N VAL A 628 18.03 -9.33 -20.05
CA VAL A 628 17.52 -10.44 -19.23
C VAL A 628 17.66 -10.07 -17.76
N LEU A 629 16.54 -10.00 -17.04
CA LEU A 629 16.50 -9.66 -15.63
C LEU A 629 16.24 -10.90 -14.78
N LEU A 630 17.21 -11.26 -13.93
CA LEU A 630 17.04 -12.28 -12.90
C LEU A 630 16.64 -11.61 -11.60
N ALA A 631 15.50 -12.00 -11.06
CA ALA A 631 14.91 -11.33 -9.92
C ALA A 631 14.39 -12.33 -8.88
N SER A 632 14.56 -11.98 -7.61
CA SER A 632 14.01 -12.75 -6.50
C SER A 632 12.53 -12.47 -6.28
N ASP A 633 11.87 -13.29 -5.49
CA ASP A 633 10.49 -13.14 -5.03
C ASP A 633 10.05 -11.69 -4.74
N SER A 634 10.88 -10.95 -4.01
CA SER A 634 10.61 -9.57 -3.62
C SER A 634 10.50 -8.59 -4.81
N ALA A 635 11.10 -8.92 -5.95
CA ALA A 635 11.05 -8.20 -7.23
C ALA A 635 9.76 -8.45 -8.01
N GLY A 636 9.17 -9.62 -7.79
CA GLY A 636 7.91 -10.05 -8.36
C GLY A 636 6.71 -9.26 -7.83
N GLU A 637 6.92 -8.11 -7.17
CA GLU A 637 5.93 -7.19 -6.64
C GLU A 637 6.35 -5.73 -6.95
N GLY A 638 5.47 -4.96 -7.63
CA GLY A 638 5.67 -3.52 -7.88
C GLY A 638 6.51 -3.09 -9.08
N ILE A 639 6.98 -4.01 -9.93
CA ILE A 639 7.67 -3.68 -11.19
C ILE A 639 6.66 -3.64 -12.35
N ASP A 640 6.51 -2.48 -12.98
CA ASP A 640 5.73 -2.30 -14.22
C ASP A 640 6.66 -2.32 -15.44
N LEU A 641 6.56 -3.34 -16.28
CA LEU A 641 7.28 -3.51 -17.53
C LEU A 641 6.23 -3.73 -18.60
N ALA A 642 5.97 -2.69 -19.39
CA ALA A 642 4.96 -2.72 -20.44
C ALA A 642 5.64 -2.65 -21.81
N GLY A 643 5.01 -3.26 -22.81
CA GLY A 643 5.57 -3.39 -24.16
C GLY A 643 6.61 -4.51 -24.28
N ASP A 644 7.30 -4.50 -25.42
CA ASP A 644 8.21 -5.58 -25.84
C ASP A 644 9.45 -5.76 -24.96
N ILE A 645 9.71 -4.86 -24.01
CA ILE A 645 10.78 -4.99 -23.02
C ILE A 645 10.68 -6.34 -22.26
N LEU A 646 9.46 -6.83 -22.05
CA LEU A 646 9.21 -8.13 -21.44
C LEU A 646 8.32 -8.97 -22.33
N SER A 647 8.91 -9.99 -22.95
CA SER A 647 8.20 -10.93 -23.84
C SER A 647 8.30 -12.39 -23.39
N SER A 648 9.14 -12.67 -22.39
CA SER A 648 9.28 -13.99 -21.77
C SER A 648 9.37 -13.87 -20.24
N LEU A 649 8.47 -14.54 -19.53
CA LEU A 649 8.48 -14.61 -18.07
C LEU A 649 8.71 -16.05 -17.63
N VAL A 650 9.83 -16.27 -16.94
CA VAL A 650 10.27 -17.61 -16.51
C VAL A 650 10.12 -17.74 -15.00
N VAL A 651 9.26 -18.66 -14.57
CA VAL A 651 9.12 -19.10 -13.18
C VAL A 651 9.98 -20.34 -12.99
N VAL A 652 11.12 -20.17 -12.31
CA VAL A 652 12.12 -21.25 -12.19
C VAL A 652 11.65 -22.40 -11.30
N LYS A 653 10.84 -22.10 -10.29
CA LYS A 653 10.27 -23.07 -9.34
C LYS A 653 8.91 -22.58 -8.87
N LEU A 654 7.96 -23.50 -8.70
CA LEU A 654 6.65 -23.15 -8.15
C LEU A 654 6.79 -22.42 -6.80
N PRO A 655 6.10 -21.28 -6.62
CA PRO A 655 6.32 -20.38 -5.49
C PRO A 655 5.56 -20.83 -4.24
N PHE A 656 5.87 -22.04 -3.76
CA PHE A 656 5.35 -22.51 -2.49
C PHE A 656 5.72 -21.54 -1.35
N PRO A 657 4.78 -21.24 -0.43
CA PRO A 657 5.08 -20.42 0.73
C PRO A 657 6.21 -21.05 1.54
N VAL A 658 7.11 -20.21 2.04
CA VAL A 658 8.15 -20.64 2.96
C VAL A 658 7.50 -20.89 4.31
N PRO A 659 7.81 -22.00 5.01
CA PRO A 659 7.30 -22.22 6.36
C PRO A 659 7.64 -21.04 7.26
N ASP A 660 6.61 -20.47 7.87
CA ASP A 660 6.72 -19.39 8.84
C ASP A 660 6.00 -19.80 10.14
N PRO A 661 6.24 -19.09 11.26
CA PRO A 661 5.62 -19.43 12.55
C PRO A 661 4.08 -19.44 12.50
N VAL A 662 3.47 -18.61 11.66
CA VAL A 662 2.01 -18.50 11.53
C VAL A 662 1.47 -19.68 10.74
N LEU A 663 2.13 -20.07 9.65
CA LEU A 663 1.78 -21.22 8.83
C LEU A 663 1.95 -22.53 9.60
N GLU A 664 2.96 -22.66 10.45
CA GLU A 664 3.10 -23.84 11.31
C GLU A 664 2.04 -23.87 12.43
N TYR A 665 1.63 -22.71 12.95
CA TYR A 665 0.48 -22.64 13.86
C TYR A 665 -0.82 -23.02 13.13
N GLU A 666 -1.07 -22.47 11.94
CA GLU A 666 -2.24 -22.80 11.11
C GLU A 666 -2.27 -24.30 10.81
N LYS A 667 -1.12 -24.90 10.45
CA LYS A 667 -0.96 -26.35 10.28
C LYS A 667 -1.33 -27.15 11.53
N SER A 668 -1.09 -26.63 12.74
CA SER A 668 -1.48 -27.30 13.99
C SER A 668 -2.99 -27.30 14.25
N LEU A 669 -3.75 -26.48 13.53
CA LEU A 669 -5.21 -26.43 13.61
C LEU A 669 -5.89 -27.45 12.68
N HIS A 670 -5.16 -28.04 11.73
CA HIS A 670 -5.69 -29.05 10.82
C HIS A 670 -5.40 -30.47 11.34
N GLU A 671 -6.34 -31.39 11.12
CA GLU A 671 -6.20 -32.79 11.53
C GLU A 671 -5.24 -33.57 10.61
N ASP A 672 -5.27 -33.30 9.30
CA ASP A 672 -4.41 -33.95 8.30
C ASP A 672 -3.56 -32.94 7.52
N PHE A 673 -2.34 -33.36 7.20
CA PHE A 673 -1.42 -32.59 6.36
C PHE A 673 -1.93 -32.43 4.92
N HIS A 674 -2.67 -33.40 4.38
CA HIS A 674 -3.20 -33.27 3.00
C HIS A 674 -4.26 -32.18 2.91
N GLU A 675 -5.11 -32.06 3.92
CA GLU A 675 -6.11 -30.99 4.03
C GLU A 675 -5.42 -29.63 4.14
N TYR A 676 -4.46 -29.48 5.05
CA TYR A 676 -3.64 -28.27 5.15
C TYR A 676 -2.93 -27.91 3.83
N LEU A 677 -2.39 -28.92 3.13
CA LEU A 677 -1.73 -28.72 1.86
C LEU A 677 -2.72 -28.17 0.81
N ALA A 678 -3.91 -28.76 0.71
CA ALA A 678 -4.94 -28.40 -0.26
C ALA A 678 -5.61 -27.05 0.04
N GLU A 679 -5.87 -26.74 1.31
CA GLU A 679 -6.61 -25.54 1.72
C GLU A 679 -5.71 -24.32 1.95
N VAL A 680 -4.48 -24.54 2.43
CA VAL A 680 -3.57 -23.45 2.84
C VAL A 680 -2.40 -23.29 1.88
N ILE A 681 -1.65 -24.35 1.60
CA ILE A 681 -0.37 -24.23 0.87
C ILE A 681 -0.58 -24.06 -0.64
N VAL A 682 -1.41 -24.90 -1.26
CA VAL A 682 -1.67 -24.87 -2.71
C VAL A 682 -2.31 -23.55 -3.13
N PRO A 683 -3.37 -23.04 -2.48
CA PRO A 683 -4.01 -21.80 -2.92
C PRO A 683 -3.07 -20.59 -2.74
N GLY A 684 -2.23 -20.56 -1.69
CA GLY A 684 -1.21 -19.54 -1.52
C GLY A 684 -0.15 -19.54 -2.62
N MET A 685 0.26 -20.73 -3.07
CA MET A 685 1.17 -20.90 -4.22
C MET A 685 0.52 -20.41 -5.52
N LEU A 686 -0.75 -20.75 -5.78
CA LEU A 686 -1.49 -20.32 -6.97
C LEU A 686 -1.70 -18.81 -7.00
N MET A 687 -2.09 -18.18 -5.89
CA MET A 687 -2.23 -16.72 -5.79
C MET A 687 -0.93 -16.02 -6.16
N LYS A 688 0.20 -16.50 -5.62
CA LYS A 688 1.52 -15.94 -5.90
C LYS A 688 1.95 -16.14 -7.35
N LEU A 689 1.65 -17.31 -7.93
CA LEU A 689 1.90 -17.58 -9.35
C LEU A 689 1.09 -16.63 -10.25
N ARG A 690 -0.19 -16.37 -9.94
CA ARG A 690 -1.03 -15.39 -10.65
C ARG A 690 -0.44 -13.98 -10.57
N GLN A 691 0.07 -13.57 -9.41
CA GLN A 691 0.74 -12.27 -9.24
C GLN A 691 1.99 -12.12 -10.10
N TRP A 692 2.77 -13.18 -10.23
CA TRP A 692 3.96 -13.21 -11.07
C TRP A 692 3.60 -13.16 -12.56
N ILE A 693 2.66 -13.99 -13.02
CA ILE A 693 2.22 -14.05 -14.42
C ILE A 693 1.52 -12.76 -14.85
N GLY A 694 0.76 -12.12 -13.95
CA GLY A 694 0.16 -10.81 -14.19
C GLY A 694 1.17 -9.68 -14.47
N ARG A 695 2.48 -9.95 -14.48
CA ARG A 695 3.51 -9.01 -14.93
C ARG A 695 3.79 -9.05 -16.42
N GLY A 696 3.52 -10.17 -17.08
CA GLY A 696 3.90 -10.36 -18.48
C GLY A 696 3.06 -9.55 -19.46
N ILE A 697 1.78 -9.31 -19.16
CA ILE A 697 0.86 -8.58 -20.03
C ILE A 697 0.29 -7.38 -19.27
N ARG A 698 0.62 -6.16 -19.73
CA ARG A 698 0.19 -4.88 -19.13
C ARG A 698 -0.63 -4.01 -20.07
N ARG A 699 -0.47 -4.20 -21.37
CA ARG A 699 -1.21 -3.53 -22.45
C ARG A 699 -1.88 -4.55 -23.34
N GLU A 700 -2.88 -4.11 -24.08
CA GLU A 700 -3.62 -4.95 -25.03
C GLU A 700 -2.74 -5.49 -26.16
N THR A 701 -1.63 -4.82 -26.46
CA THR A 701 -0.65 -5.23 -27.48
C THR A 701 0.50 -6.08 -26.94
N ASP A 702 0.61 -6.23 -25.62
CA ASP A 702 1.73 -6.95 -25.02
C ASP A 702 1.56 -8.45 -25.29
N THR A 703 2.63 -9.10 -25.74
CA THR A 703 2.66 -10.55 -25.95
C THR A 703 3.76 -11.18 -25.10
N CYS A 704 3.42 -12.26 -24.38
CA CYS A 704 4.33 -12.84 -23.40
C CYS A 704 4.24 -14.38 -23.35
N VAL A 705 5.39 -15.02 -23.32
CA VAL A 705 5.50 -16.46 -23.04
C VAL A 705 5.70 -16.66 -21.54
N PHE A 706 4.84 -17.44 -20.91
CA PHE A 706 4.96 -17.83 -19.51
C PHE A 706 5.58 -19.22 -19.41
N SER A 707 6.76 -19.34 -18.82
CA SER A 707 7.47 -20.63 -18.70
C SER A 707 7.57 -21.05 -17.24
N VAL A 708 7.19 -22.29 -16.90
CA VAL A 708 7.34 -22.82 -15.53
C VAL A 708 8.31 -24.00 -15.51
N LEU A 709 9.53 -23.79 -15.01
CA LEU A 709 10.62 -24.77 -15.04
C LEU A 709 10.59 -25.75 -13.84
N ASP A 710 9.40 -26.26 -13.53
CA ASP A 710 9.15 -27.18 -12.40
C ASP A 710 8.32 -28.38 -12.88
N CYS A 711 8.86 -29.59 -12.75
CA CYS A 711 8.19 -30.80 -13.22
C CYS A 711 6.83 -31.06 -12.56
N ARG A 712 6.59 -30.49 -11.37
CA ARG A 712 5.32 -30.61 -10.65
C ARG A 712 4.22 -29.76 -11.30
N ALA A 713 4.57 -28.72 -12.06
CA ALA A 713 3.63 -27.88 -12.79
C ALA A 713 3.00 -28.61 -13.97
N SER A 714 3.78 -29.44 -14.69
CA SER A 714 3.27 -30.33 -15.74
C SER A 714 2.63 -31.62 -15.21
N GLY A 715 2.85 -31.92 -13.92
CA GLY A 715 2.39 -33.14 -13.24
C GLY A 715 1.26 -32.86 -12.26
N GLN A 716 1.55 -33.03 -10.96
CA GLN A 716 0.56 -33.00 -9.87
C GLN A 716 -0.32 -31.74 -9.86
N TYR A 717 0.24 -30.56 -10.12
CA TYR A 717 -0.47 -29.28 -9.99
C TYR A 717 -0.95 -28.72 -11.34
N LYS A 718 -0.91 -29.51 -12.42
CA LYS A 718 -1.26 -29.02 -13.76
C LYS A 718 -2.68 -28.46 -13.81
N ASN A 719 -3.66 -29.22 -13.30
CA ASN A 719 -5.05 -28.80 -13.34
C ASN A 719 -5.31 -27.57 -12.47
N ASP A 720 -4.70 -27.51 -11.28
CA ASP A 720 -4.83 -26.36 -10.38
C ASP A 720 -4.25 -25.08 -11.00
N ILE A 721 -3.11 -25.18 -11.69
CA ILE A 721 -2.48 -24.06 -12.39
C ILE A 721 -3.36 -23.61 -13.57
N LEU A 722 -3.89 -24.53 -14.37
CA LEU A 722 -4.75 -24.19 -15.50
C LEU A 722 -6.07 -23.57 -15.05
N ALA A 723 -6.63 -24.00 -13.91
CA ALA A 723 -7.84 -23.40 -13.35
C ALA A 723 -7.58 -22.00 -12.75
N ALA A 724 -6.39 -21.76 -12.19
CA ALA A 724 -6.05 -20.49 -11.54
C ALA A 724 -5.59 -19.40 -12.51
N LEU A 725 -5.01 -19.78 -13.65
CA LEU A 725 -4.49 -18.85 -14.65
C LEU A 725 -5.54 -18.51 -15.72
N PRO A 726 -5.39 -17.36 -16.42
CA PRO A 726 -6.22 -17.07 -17.58
C PRO A 726 -6.08 -18.15 -18.66
N ASP A 727 -7.16 -18.40 -19.41
CA ASP A 727 -7.15 -19.34 -20.53
C ASP A 727 -6.12 -18.91 -21.59
N MET A 728 -5.17 -19.79 -21.88
CA MET A 728 -4.14 -19.58 -22.89
C MET A 728 -3.65 -20.92 -23.47
N PRO A 729 -3.13 -20.92 -24.71
CA PRO A 729 -2.49 -22.10 -25.29
C PRO A 729 -1.38 -22.65 -24.40
N VAL A 730 -1.32 -23.97 -24.25
CA VAL A 730 -0.32 -24.67 -23.44
C VAL A 730 0.54 -25.56 -24.34
N THR A 731 1.86 -25.45 -24.23
CA THR A 731 2.81 -26.30 -24.95
C THR A 731 3.85 -26.91 -24.01
N GLU A 732 4.36 -28.07 -24.43
CA GLU A 732 5.46 -28.79 -23.79
C GLU A 732 6.74 -28.73 -24.64
N ARG A 733 6.66 -28.16 -25.85
CA ARG A 733 7.74 -28.09 -26.84
C ARG A 733 8.33 -26.69 -26.88
N ILE A 734 9.65 -26.60 -26.84
CA ILE A 734 10.34 -25.31 -26.86
C ILE A 734 10.31 -24.64 -28.24
N GLU A 735 10.19 -25.42 -29.32
CA GLU A 735 10.08 -24.84 -30.67
C GLU A 735 8.84 -23.95 -30.83
N ASP A 736 7.75 -24.31 -30.16
CA ASP A 736 6.49 -23.56 -30.19
C ASP A 736 6.64 -22.17 -29.56
N VAL A 737 7.56 -22.01 -28.59
CA VAL A 737 7.91 -20.71 -28.00
C VAL A 737 8.51 -19.79 -29.06
N GLY A 738 9.47 -20.30 -29.85
CA GLY A 738 10.08 -19.55 -30.94
C GLY A 738 9.08 -19.20 -32.04
N ILE A 739 8.20 -20.13 -32.39
CA ILE A 739 7.13 -19.91 -33.39
C ILE A 739 6.18 -18.81 -32.91
N PHE A 740 5.76 -18.86 -31.65
CA PHE A 740 4.86 -17.86 -31.07
C PHE A 740 5.48 -16.46 -31.05
N ILE A 741 6.74 -16.33 -30.62
CA ILE A 741 7.43 -15.03 -30.59
C ILE A 741 7.58 -14.46 -32.01
N ARG A 742 8.02 -15.27 -32.98
CA ARG A 742 8.16 -14.83 -34.39
C ARG A 742 6.83 -14.49 -35.04
N GLY A 743 5.74 -15.17 -34.67
CA GLY A 743 4.41 -14.89 -35.20
C GLY A 743 3.80 -13.59 -34.68
N ASN A 744 4.20 -13.14 -33.48
CA ASN A 744 3.57 -12.02 -32.78
C ASN A 744 4.45 -10.76 -32.66
N LYS A 745 5.74 -10.83 -32.99
CA LYS A 745 6.67 -9.69 -32.88
C LYS A 745 7.09 -9.16 -34.25
N PRO A 746 7.24 -7.82 -34.39
CA PRO A 746 7.71 -7.20 -35.64
C PRO A 746 9.21 -7.47 -35.87
N GLU A 747 9.69 -7.31 -37.10
CA GLU A 747 11.12 -7.50 -37.43
C GLU A 747 12.05 -6.61 -36.59
N SER A 748 11.61 -5.42 -36.19
CA SER A 748 12.37 -4.50 -35.35
C SER A 748 12.77 -5.12 -34.01
N TYR A 749 11.92 -6.00 -33.45
CA TYR A 749 12.17 -6.73 -32.20
C TYR A 749 13.44 -7.57 -32.28
N PHE A 750 13.70 -8.21 -33.43
CA PHE A 750 14.85 -9.09 -33.63
C PHE A 750 16.13 -8.33 -34.00
N SER A 751 16.00 -7.04 -34.36
CA SER A 751 17.10 -6.18 -34.81
C SER A 751 17.68 -5.27 -33.71
N GLU A 752 17.00 -5.16 -32.55
CA GLU A 752 17.54 -4.50 -31.36
C GLU A 752 18.60 -5.43 -30.71
N GLN A 753 19.80 -5.51 -31.33
CA GLN A 753 20.99 -6.15 -30.74
C GLN A 753 21.84 -5.13 -29.98
#